data_AF-A0A1S3K2A1-F1
#
_entry.id   AF-A0A1S3K2A1-F1
#
_cell.length_a   1.000
_cell.length_b   1.000
_cell.length_c   1.000
_cell.angle_alpha   90.00
_cell.angle_beta   90.00
_cell.angle_gamma   90.00
#
_symmetry.space_group_name_H-M   'P 1'
#
loop_
_entity.id
_entity.type
_entity.pdbx_description
1 polymer ?
#
loop_
_entity_poly.entity_id
_entity_poly.type
_entity_poly.pdbx_seq_one_letter_code
_entity_poly.pdbx_strand_id
1 'polypeptide(L)'
;MRYSLAGVSRVTLVDETNMAASSNIEDWRNLLKKHPLFELIASKNTESRNDNDSKDILTVKDGEIFIWNAEDSNILTTNLKNLALNNDRTSAYQALLCTNPPVFDVQRIEFSLTGHHLALIGERGLTVVQMPRRWGKHADFEGGKEKVSSRTVNIGERFFASSGNIKLLQAAWHPGSETDTHLVLLTSDDCLRIFNIAEPYEAEQTFALSDYYDHSLAGGKTSIMAALGELAVAFDFGPAVELKSKGTKEQKEIAWPVYLLRGNGEVYAVLTSAGSKRLKSKVVGPLTMHPPAEDNYGTDACSLLCIHSTPPVLVIATSDGNLYHCVVLNKGEDDDSLSEVSWTGTEASTQYDTLSETSLYVYERVELELSLTTVAVETDELIEDDFTCPIRLHTDPSTKDRYHCLHSAGVHAVVLPWLNRLEDFTESSSESLLEVGQQEAVVEHIICTKPLPSSPACPVMGLDIVDNHLLGTTLIILTAAMECLTVPLVTSYRSSPPPLLSSLASEKIPSPLRRLQREPFDQYIRKILRRESSNPLLRSAGRTDLTQQQCFQLLSRATQVFREEYIQKQDLAREEIEKRAHVLKDQKQHQQKDLDHCRMLQTQLTENARESAERYEDCVEKQSEILSRIQNILRKLEERSPVLSDAEKNMQKELKAMSEKITYFKKSLDLVKVKMNYQKQQKSRQTRTSRPMISGSQTKQLKSVLKDQGDQITQLVKEVGELKTKLDI
;
A
#
# COMPACT_ATOMS: atom_id res chain seq x y z
N MET A 1 19.92 -58.00 22.93
CA MET A 1 19.97 -57.08 21.77
C MET A 1 18.61 -56.42 21.64
N ARG A 2 18.57 -55.13 21.98
CA ARG A 2 17.49 -54.15 21.78
C ARG A 2 17.50 -53.77 20.27
N TYR A 3 16.42 -53.36 19.61
CA TYR A 3 15.65 -52.14 19.89
C TYR A 3 14.28 -52.17 19.22
N SER A 4 13.28 -51.68 19.96
CA SER A 4 12.02 -51.14 19.46
C SER A 4 12.25 -49.82 18.72
N LEU A 5 11.59 -49.62 17.58
CA LEU A 5 11.35 -48.30 17.00
C LEU A 5 9.85 -47.99 17.12
N ALA A 6 9.51 -47.34 18.23
CA ALA A 6 8.30 -46.55 18.35
C ALA A 6 8.63 -45.11 17.92
N GLY A 7 7.69 -44.46 17.25
CA GLY A 7 7.65 -42.99 17.12
C GLY A 7 8.18 -42.43 15.82
N VAL A 8 7.41 -42.57 14.73
CA VAL A 8 7.38 -41.54 13.68
C VAL A 8 6.10 -40.75 13.88
N SER A 9 6.19 -39.73 14.73
CA SER A 9 5.16 -38.71 14.84
C SER A 9 5.04 -38.01 13.49
N ARG A 10 3.86 -38.12 12.89
CA ARG A 10 3.39 -37.24 11.81
C ARG A 10 3.72 -35.80 12.19
N VAL A 11 4.69 -35.21 11.50
CA VAL A 11 4.82 -33.75 11.41
C VAL A 11 3.62 -33.33 10.57
N THR A 12 2.59 -32.82 11.24
CA THR A 12 1.49 -32.10 10.63
C THR A 12 2.10 -30.92 9.87
N LEU A 13 2.10 -31.03 8.55
CA LEU A 13 2.27 -29.91 7.62
C LEU A 13 1.23 -28.86 7.99
N VAL A 14 1.73 -27.74 8.50
CA VAL A 14 0.93 -26.53 8.70
C VAL A 14 0.75 -25.91 7.31
N ASP A 15 -0.53 -25.87 6.92
CA ASP A 15 -1.16 -25.02 5.91
C ASP A 15 -0.80 -25.21 4.42
N GLU A 16 -1.15 -26.38 3.87
CA GLU A 16 -1.60 -26.51 2.47
C GLU A 16 -3.04 -25.97 2.24
N THR A 17 -3.71 -25.52 3.31
CA THR A 17 -5.06 -24.94 3.28
C THR A 17 -5.12 -23.54 2.64
N ASN A 18 -4.01 -22.80 2.61
CA ASN A 18 -3.98 -21.46 1.98
C ASN A 18 -3.77 -21.49 0.46
N MET A 19 -3.32 -22.61 -0.13
CA MET A 19 -3.27 -22.77 -1.59
C MET A 19 -4.50 -23.48 -2.18
N ALA A 20 -5.32 -24.13 -1.33
CA ALA A 20 -6.57 -24.76 -1.75
C ALA A 20 -7.79 -23.81 -1.63
N ALA A 21 -7.68 -22.69 -0.91
CA ALA A 21 -8.75 -21.70 -0.84
C ALA A 21 -8.86 -20.81 -2.09
N SER A 22 -7.84 -20.80 -2.96
CA SER A 22 -7.83 -20.03 -4.21
C SER A 22 -8.31 -20.84 -5.43
N SER A 23 -8.58 -22.14 -5.30
CA SER A 23 -8.87 -23.02 -6.44
C SER A 23 -10.34 -23.44 -6.59
N ASN A 24 -11.25 -22.99 -5.70
CA ASN A 24 -12.67 -23.35 -5.73
C ASN A 24 -13.63 -22.15 -5.90
N ILE A 25 -13.13 -20.95 -6.17
CA ILE A 25 -13.96 -19.86 -6.70
C ILE A 25 -13.87 -20.01 -8.21
N GLU A 26 -14.90 -20.56 -8.86
CA GLU A 26 -15.10 -20.30 -10.28
C GLU A 26 -14.94 -18.80 -10.46
N ASP A 27 -13.98 -18.36 -11.28
CA ASP A 27 -13.61 -16.96 -11.45
C ASP A 27 -14.90 -16.17 -11.72
N TRP A 28 -15.43 -15.47 -10.70
CA TRP A 28 -16.68 -14.70 -10.78
C TRP A 28 -16.64 -13.70 -11.95
N ARG A 29 -15.42 -13.32 -12.34
CA ARG A 29 -15.05 -12.60 -13.55
C ARG A 29 -15.60 -13.22 -14.83
N ASN A 30 -15.49 -14.54 -15.00
CA ASN A 30 -16.01 -15.26 -16.15
C ASN A 30 -17.54 -15.35 -16.13
N LEU A 31 -18.16 -15.45 -14.95
CA LEU A 31 -19.61 -15.39 -14.80
C LEU A 31 -20.14 -13.99 -15.11
N LEU A 32 -19.44 -12.93 -14.68
CA LEU A 32 -19.81 -11.54 -14.96
C LEU A 32 -19.81 -11.25 -16.46
N LYS A 33 -18.81 -11.73 -17.20
CA LYS A 33 -18.74 -11.58 -18.67
C LYS A 33 -19.97 -12.15 -19.40
N LYS A 34 -20.61 -13.18 -18.84
CA LYS A 34 -21.79 -13.85 -19.40
C LYS A 34 -23.09 -13.44 -18.68
N HIS A 35 -23.05 -12.35 -17.91
CA HIS A 35 -24.19 -11.97 -17.10
C HIS A 35 -25.32 -11.38 -17.98
N PRO A 36 -26.60 -11.75 -17.77
CA PRO A 36 -27.73 -11.30 -18.60
C PRO A 36 -27.89 -9.78 -18.72
N LEU A 37 -27.38 -9.03 -17.73
CA LEU A 37 -27.35 -7.56 -17.75
C LEU A 37 -26.65 -7.03 -19.01
N PHE A 38 -25.49 -7.60 -19.39
CA PHE A 38 -24.74 -7.14 -20.56
C PHE A 38 -25.41 -7.58 -21.87
N GLU A 39 -26.01 -8.76 -21.90
CA GLU A 39 -26.80 -9.22 -23.05
C GLU A 39 -28.00 -8.29 -23.30
N LEU A 40 -28.70 -7.86 -22.23
CA LEU A 40 -29.81 -6.93 -22.33
C LEU A 40 -29.36 -5.61 -22.96
N ILE A 41 -28.29 -5.01 -22.44
CA ILE A 41 -27.83 -3.70 -22.93
C ILE A 41 -27.26 -3.81 -24.35
N ALA A 42 -26.50 -4.87 -24.65
CA ALA A 42 -25.97 -5.11 -25.98
C ALA A 42 -27.07 -5.36 -27.03
N SER A 43 -28.14 -6.09 -26.68
CA SER A 43 -29.29 -6.36 -27.58
C SER A 43 -30.08 -5.10 -27.95
N LYS A 44 -29.99 -4.11 -27.07
CA LYS A 44 -30.69 -2.84 -27.15
C LYS A 44 -29.90 -1.83 -27.99
N ASN A 45 -28.58 -1.79 -27.80
CA ASN A 45 -27.59 -0.94 -28.48
C ASN A 45 -27.39 -1.20 -30.01
N THR A 46 -28.48 -1.43 -30.74
CA THR A 46 -28.52 -1.81 -32.16
C THR A 46 -28.29 -0.64 -33.12
N GLU A 47 -28.44 0.59 -32.64
CA GLU A 47 -28.06 1.81 -33.35
C GLU A 47 -26.79 2.37 -32.71
N SER A 48 -25.63 1.95 -33.21
CA SER A 48 -24.37 2.62 -32.88
C SER A 48 -24.48 4.08 -33.31
N ARG A 49 -24.87 4.98 -32.40
CA ARG A 49 -24.51 6.38 -32.52
C ARG A 49 -23.00 6.35 -32.72
N ASN A 50 -22.52 6.92 -33.84
CA ASN A 50 -21.09 7.10 -34.12
C ASN A 50 -20.53 8.15 -33.14
N ASP A 51 -20.63 7.86 -31.85
CA ASP A 51 -20.01 8.62 -30.80
C ASP A 51 -18.58 8.09 -30.74
N ASN A 52 -17.65 8.89 -31.26
CA ASN A 52 -16.23 8.55 -31.24
C ASN A 52 -15.61 8.79 -29.85
N ASP A 53 -16.37 9.39 -28.94
CA ASP A 53 -15.91 9.78 -27.62
C ASP A 53 -16.14 8.66 -26.60
N SER A 54 -15.16 8.48 -25.72
CA SER A 54 -15.31 7.59 -24.57
C SER A 54 -16.39 8.13 -23.64
N LYS A 55 -17.12 7.23 -22.97
CA LYS A 55 -18.07 7.56 -21.89
C LYS A 55 -17.64 6.86 -20.61
N ASP A 56 -18.26 7.24 -19.50
CA ASP A 56 -18.02 6.67 -18.18
C ASP A 56 -19.34 6.32 -17.49
N ILE A 57 -20.12 5.44 -18.13
CA ILE A 57 -21.48 5.07 -17.73
C ILE A 57 -21.54 3.82 -16.82
N LEU A 58 -20.40 3.42 -16.26
CA LEU A 58 -20.25 2.27 -15.37
C LEU A 58 -19.55 2.71 -14.09
N THR A 59 -20.08 2.32 -12.95
CA THR A 59 -19.40 2.50 -11.67
C THR A 59 -19.65 1.32 -10.73
N VAL A 60 -18.76 1.12 -9.76
CA VAL A 60 -18.75 0.08 -8.77
C VAL A 60 -18.73 0.70 -7.38
N LYS A 61 -19.65 0.27 -6.52
CA LYS A 61 -19.65 0.66 -5.10
C LYS A 61 -19.98 -0.54 -4.24
N ASP A 62 -19.20 -0.74 -3.18
CA ASP A 62 -19.39 -1.80 -2.18
C ASP A 62 -19.47 -3.24 -2.73
N GLY A 63 -18.85 -3.50 -3.90
CA GLY A 63 -18.89 -4.80 -4.58
C GLY A 63 -20.17 -5.04 -5.38
N GLU A 64 -20.87 -3.98 -5.77
CA GLU A 64 -21.96 -4.00 -6.75
C GLU A 64 -21.61 -3.11 -7.93
N ILE A 65 -22.08 -3.50 -9.11
CA ILE A 65 -21.92 -2.74 -10.35
C ILE A 65 -23.19 -1.98 -10.65
N PHE A 66 -23.06 -0.77 -11.20
CA PHE A 66 -24.13 0.10 -11.64
C PHE A 66 -23.82 0.58 -13.06
N ILE A 67 -24.76 0.38 -13.97
CA ILE A 67 -24.61 0.76 -15.38
C ILE A 67 -25.82 1.58 -15.80
N TRP A 68 -25.58 2.72 -16.45
CA TRP A 68 -26.64 3.52 -17.03
C TRP A 68 -27.14 2.90 -18.34
N ASN A 69 -28.45 2.69 -18.43
CA ASN A 69 -29.13 2.23 -19.63
C ASN A 69 -29.90 3.41 -20.23
N ALA A 70 -29.34 3.97 -21.32
CA ALA A 70 -29.87 5.16 -21.97
C ALA A 70 -31.27 4.94 -22.59
N GLU A 71 -31.56 3.76 -23.11
CA GLU A 71 -32.84 3.49 -23.80
C GLU A 71 -34.03 3.48 -22.86
N ASP A 72 -33.90 2.82 -21.72
CA ASP A 72 -34.98 2.75 -20.72
C ASP A 72 -34.86 3.86 -19.65
N SER A 73 -33.83 4.72 -19.75
CA SER A 73 -33.52 5.78 -18.79
C SER A 73 -33.50 5.27 -17.33
N ASN A 74 -32.81 4.15 -17.10
CA ASN A 74 -32.72 3.51 -15.80
C ASN A 74 -31.29 3.04 -15.48
N ILE A 75 -31.03 2.71 -14.21
CA ILE A 75 -29.74 2.18 -13.78
C ILE A 75 -29.91 0.69 -13.52
N LEU A 76 -29.09 -0.13 -14.18
CA LEU A 76 -29.05 -1.56 -13.98
C LEU A 76 -27.97 -1.90 -12.95
N THR A 77 -28.30 -2.73 -11.97
CA THR A 77 -27.37 -3.10 -10.90
C THR A 77 -27.37 -4.60 -10.63
N THR A 78 -26.18 -5.15 -10.34
CA THR A 78 -26.02 -6.52 -9.86
C THR A 78 -24.93 -6.60 -8.79
N ASN A 79 -25.11 -7.52 -7.84
CA ASN A 79 -24.18 -7.69 -6.73
C ASN A 79 -23.13 -8.75 -7.06
N LEU A 80 -21.87 -8.33 -7.14
CA LEU A 80 -20.74 -9.18 -7.53
C LEU A 80 -20.43 -10.26 -6.49
N LYS A 81 -20.80 -10.06 -5.22
CA LYS A 81 -20.63 -11.06 -4.16
C LYS A 81 -21.53 -12.27 -4.38
N ASN A 82 -22.71 -12.08 -5.00
CA ASN A 82 -23.59 -13.19 -5.34
C ASN A 82 -22.97 -14.09 -6.42
N LEU A 83 -22.25 -13.50 -7.39
CA LEU A 83 -21.48 -14.22 -8.40
C LEU A 83 -20.32 -15.01 -7.77
N ALA A 84 -19.57 -14.39 -6.86
CA ALA A 84 -18.43 -15.05 -6.20
C ALA A 84 -18.81 -16.17 -5.23
N LEU A 85 -19.95 -16.04 -4.55
CA LEU A 85 -20.50 -17.07 -3.67
C LEU A 85 -21.29 -18.15 -4.42
N ASN A 86 -21.51 -17.97 -5.72
CA ASN A 86 -22.30 -18.84 -6.58
C ASN A 86 -23.69 -19.17 -5.99
N ASN A 87 -24.41 -18.13 -5.55
CA ASN A 87 -25.74 -18.27 -4.94
C ASN A 87 -26.86 -18.31 -6.00
N ASP A 88 -28.10 -18.63 -5.60
CA ASP A 88 -29.29 -18.66 -6.48
C ASP A 88 -29.57 -17.34 -7.26
N ARG A 89 -28.91 -16.24 -6.89
CA ARG A 89 -29.02 -14.92 -7.55
C ARG A 89 -27.83 -14.57 -8.45
N THR A 90 -27.02 -15.54 -8.90
CA THR A 90 -25.87 -15.29 -9.81
C THR A 90 -26.23 -14.59 -11.11
N SER A 91 -27.44 -14.82 -11.65
CA SER A 91 -27.92 -14.18 -12.88
C SER A 91 -28.93 -13.05 -12.63
N ALA A 92 -29.15 -12.67 -11.37
CA ALA A 92 -30.14 -11.65 -11.03
C ALA A 92 -29.55 -10.24 -11.15
N TYR A 93 -30.36 -9.31 -11.62
CA TYR A 93 -30.10 -7.87 -11.58
C TYR A 93 -31.38 -7.12 -11.17
N GLN A 94 -31.21 -5.89 -10.71
CA GLN A 94 -32.31 -4.96 -10.42
C GLN A 94 -32.20 -3.75 -11.34
N ALA A 95 -33.35 -3.16 -11.71
CA ALA A 95 -33.44 -1.93 -12.45
C ALA A 95 -33.97 -0.82 -11.54
N LEU A 96 -33.16 0.22 -11.34
CA LEU A 96 -33.50 1.42 -10.58
C LEU A 96 -34.11 2.44 -11.54
N LEU A 97 -35.41 2.67 -11.41
CA LEU A 97 -36.19 3.56 -12.24
C LEU A 97 -36.13 5.00 -11.70
N CYS A 98 -35.72 5.93 -12.55
CA CYS A 98 -35.71 7.36 -12.22
C CYS A 98 -37.14 7.91 -12.12
N THR A 99 -37.50 8.54 -10.99
CA THR A 99 -38.82 9.20 -10.84
C THR A 99 -39.00 10.38 -11.81
N ASN A 100 -37.91 11.07 -12.10
CA ASN A 100 -37.81 12.13 -13.10
C ASN A 100 -36.55 11.84 -13.93
N PRO A 101 -36.68 11.19 -15.10
CA PRO A 101 -35.53 10.78 -15.90
C PRO A 101 -34.79 12.00 -16.48
N PRO A 102 -33.47 11.89 -16.69
CA PRO A 102 -32.69 12.94 -17.33
C PRO A 102 -33.17 13.16 -18.77
N VAL A 103 -33.24 14.43 -19.18
CA VAL A 103 -33.62 14.84 -20.56
C VAL A 103 -32.41 15.06 -21.47
N PHE A 104 -31.23 14.68 -21.01
CA PHE A 104 -29.94 14.85 -21.68
C PHE A 104 -29.23 13.51 -21.82
N ASP A 105 -28.25 13.43 -22.71
CA ASP A 105 -27.41 12.24 -22.86
C ASP A 105 -26.43 12.13 -21.70
N VAL A 106 -26.51 11.04 -20.94
CA VAL A 106 -25.64 10.80 -19.79
C VAL A 106 -24.30 10.28 -20.31
N GLN A 107 -23.25 11.06 -20.06
CA GLN A 107 -21.88 10.72 -20.44
C GLN A 107 -21.12 10.08 -19.29
N ARG A 108 -21.46 10.41 -18.04
CA ARG A 108 -20.75 9.93 -16.84
C ARG A 108 -21.68 9.66 -15.67
N ILE A 109 -21.36 8.65 -14.87
CA ILE A 109 -22.02 8.39 -13.60
C ILE A 109 -21.00 8.33 -12.46
N GLU A 110 -21.28 8.99 -11.34
CA GLU A 110 -20.34 9.07 -10.21
C GLU A 110 -21.06 9.00 -8.85
N PHE A 111 -20.64 8.09 -7.99
CA PHE A 111 -21.17 7.98 -6.64
C PHE A 111 -20.65 9.07 -5.72
N SER A 112 -21.51 9.50 -4.79
CA SER A 112 -21.08 10.31 -3.65
C SER A 112 -20.13 9.51 -2.73
N LEU A 113 -19.35 10.21 -1.90
CA LEU A 113 -18.36 9.59 -1.01
C LEU A 113 -18.96 8.48 -0.14
N THR A 114 -20.13 8.71 0.44
CA THR A 114 -20.88 7.75 1.26
C THR A 114 -21.68 6.72 0.44
N GLY A 115 -21.86 6.93 -0.86
CA GLY A 115 -22.67 6.06 -1.74
C GLY A 115 -24.18 6.22 -1.62
N HIS A 116 -24.66 7.28 -0.94
CA HIS A 116 -26.10 7.56 -0.81
C HIS A 116 -26.72 8.18 -2.05
N HIS A 117 -25.92 8.87 -2.86
CA HIS A 117 -26.35 9.54 -4.07
C HIS A 117 -25.48 9.09 -5.25
N LEU A 118 -26.09 9.02 -6.44
CA LEU A 118 -25.42 8.76 -7.71
C LEU A 118 -25.70 9.93 -8.65
N ALA A 119 -24.68 10.63 -9.11
CA ALA A 119 -24.81 11.70 -10.08
C ALA A 119 -24.81 11.12 -11.50
N LEU A 120 -25.81 11.49 -12.31
CA LEU A 120 -25.85 11.28 -13.76
C LEU A 120 -25.48 12.60 -14.42
N ILE A 121 -24.35 12.62 -15.13
CA ILE A 121 -23.71 13.82 -15.65
C ILE A 121 -23.72 13.77 -17.18
N GLY A 122 -24.13 14.87 -17.81
CA GLY A 122 -24.01 15.05 -19.26
C GLY A 122 -23.83 16.52 -19.63
N GLU A 123 -23.45 16.81 -20.88
CA GLU A 123 -23.16 18.18 -21.33
C GLU A 123 -24.29 19.19 -21.12
N ARG A 124 -25.54 18.71 -21.05
CA ARG A 124 -26.76 19.55 -21.01
C ARG A 124 -27.48 19.49 -19.66
N GLY A 125 -26.91 18.84 -18.65
CA GLY A 125 -27.51 18.79 -17.33
C GLY A 125 -26.89 17.78 -16.39
N LEU A 126 -27.37 17.81 -15.15
CA LEU A 126 -26.97 16.89 -14.09
C LEU A 126 -28.22 16.44 -13.32
N THR A 127 -28.35 15.14 -13.09
CA THR A 127 -29.43 14.54 -12.31
C THR A 127 -28.86 13.68 -11.20
N VAL A 128 -29.25 13.93 -9.96
CA VAL A 128 -28.85 13.12 -8.81
C VAL A 128 -29.92 12.08 -8.51
N VAL A 129 -29.53 10.82 -8.45
CA VAL A 129 -30.36 9.68 -8.06
C VAL A 129 -30.08 9.35 -6.59
N GLN A 130 -31.11 9.36 -5.76
CA GLN A 130 -31.03 8.91 -4.38
C GLN A 130 -31.10 7.38 -4.34
N MET A 131 -30.10 6.75 -3.73
CA MET A 131 -30.02 5.29 -3.66
C MET A 131 -31.11 4.73 -2.74
N PRO A 132 -31.88 3.72 -3.19
CA PRO A 132 -32.94 3.13 -2.39
C PRO A 132 -32.37 2.36 -1.20
N ARG A 133 -33.20 2.16 -0.17
CA ARG A 133 -32.78 1.42 1.03
C ARG A 133 -32.63 -0.07 0.72
N ARG A 134 -31.57 -0.65 1.27
CA ARG A 134 -31.32 -2.09 1.25
C ARG A 134 -31.98 -2.76 2.44
N TRP A 135 -32.69 -3.85 2.21
CA TRP A 135 -33.23 -4.73 3.25
C TRP A 135 -33.59 -6.08 2.66
N GLY A 136 -33.72 -7.11 3.50
CA GLY A 136 -33.99 -8.48 3.06
C GLY A 136 -32.72 -9.33 2.95
N LYS A 137 -32.81 -10.45 2.23
CA LYS A 137 -31.68 -11.37 2.00
C LYS A 137 -30.78 -10.82 0.88
N HIS A 138 -29.50 -11.21 0.87
CA HIS A 138 -28.52 -10.88 -0.19
C HIS A 138 -28.18 -9.39 -0.40
N ALA A 139 -28.56 -8.51 0.54
CA ALA A 139 -28.30 -7.07 0.49
C ALA A 139 -28.93 -6.31 -0.70
N ASP A 140 -29.99 -6.88 -1.29
CA ASP A 140 -30.70 -6.29 -2.41
C ASP A 140 -31.48 -5.02 -2.02
N PHE A 141 -31.76 -4.19 -3.03
CA PHE A 141 -32.59 -3.00 -2.86
C PHE A 141 -34.08 -3.37 -2.69
N GLU A 142 -34.75 -2.66 -1.78
CA GLU A 142 -36.18 -2.84 -1.48
C GLU A 142 -36.66 -4.29 -1.29
N GLY A 143 -35.86 -5.17 -0.67
CA GLY A 143 -36.27 -6.56 -0.46
C GLY A 143 -36.10 -7.45 -1.69
N GLY A 144 -35.39 -7.01 -2.73
CA GLY A 144 -35.05 -7.81 -3.90
C GLY A 144 -36.03 -7.73 -5.07
N LYS A 145 -36.85 -6.66 -5.15
CA LYS A 145 -37.73 -6.38 -6.29
C LYS A 145 -36.91 -6.18 -7.57
N GLU A 146 -37.37 -6.70 -8.70
CA GLU A 146 -36.68 -6.53 -9.99
C GLU A 146 -36.63 -5.06 -10.44
N LYS A 147 -37.70 -4.30 -10.18
CA LYS A 147 -37.78 -2.87 -10.49
C LYS A 147 -38.01 -2.08 -9.21
N VAL A 148 -37.14 -1.11 -8.96
CA VAL A 148 -37.15 -0.26 -7.77
C VAL A 148 -37.24 1.20 -8.21
N SER A 149 -38.12 1.99 -7.62
CA SER A 149 -38.22 3.42 -7.94
C SER A 149 -37.24 4.22 -7.08
N SER A 150 -36.36 4.96 -7.72
CA SER A 150 -35.37 5.83 -7.08
C SER A 150 -35.75 7.28 -7.29
N ARG A 151 -35.75 8.04 -6.19
CA ARG A 151 -36.01 9.48 -6.24
C ARG A 151 -34.88 10.18 -6.99
N THR A 152 -35.22 11.05 -7.92
CA THR A 152 -34.25 11.83 -8.70
C THR A 152 -34.47 13.33 -8.54
N VAL A 153 -33.38 14.09 -8.59
CA VAL A 153 -33.36 15.56 -8.48
C VAL A 153 -32.48 16.11 -9.60
N ASN A 154 -33.06 16.93 -10.47
CA ASN A 154 -32.32 17.62 -11.53
C ASN A 154 -31.67 18.89 -10.95
N ILE A 155 -30.36 19.04 -11.13
CA ILE A 155 -29.59 20.18 -10.65
C ILE A 155 -29.48 21.22 -11.77
N GLY A 156 -29.81 22.47 -11.47
CA GLY A 156 -29.70 23.58 -12.42
C GLY A 156 -30.57 23.43 -13.66
N GLU A 157 -31.68 22.68 -13.61
CA GLU A 157 -32.50 22.35 -14.80
C GLU A 157 -32.89 23.60 -15.61
N ARG A 158 -33.38 24.64 -14.93
CA ARG A 158 -33.73 25.91 -15.58
C ARG A 158 -32.53 26.64 -16.15
N PHE A 159 -31.38 26.54 -15.49
CA PHE A 159 -30.14 27.18 -15.92
C PHE A 159 -29.66 26.59 -17.25
N PHE A 160 -29.60 25.25 -17.36
CA PHE A 160 -29.21 24.57 -18.60
C PHE A 160 -30.29 24.64 -19.70
N ALA A 161 -31.57 24.67 -19.34
CA ALA A 161 -32.66 24.80 -20.31
C ALA A 161 -32.77 26.21 -20.91
N SER A 162 -32.52 27.26 -20.10
CA SER A 162 -32.66 28.65 -20.53
C SER A 162 -31.43 29.18 -21.27
N SER A 163 -30.24 28.67 -20.92
CA SER A 163 -28.97 29.10 -21.48
C SER A 163 -28.50 28.13 -22.58
N GLY A 164 -29.05 28.29 -23.79
CA GLY A 164 -28.84 27.35 -24.89
C GLY A 164 -27.38 27.07 -25.30
N ASN A 165 -26.43 27.94 -24.92
CA ASN A 165 -25.00 27.81 -25.26
C ASN A 165 -24.13 27.30 -24.10
N ILE A 166 -24.65 27.19 -22.88
CA ILE A 166 -23.87 26.74 -21.73
C ILE A 166 -23.84 25.22 -21.71
N LYS A 167 -22.64 24.65 -21.63
CA LYS A 167 -22.40 23.22 -21.44
C LYS A 167 -21.80 22.95 -20.07
N LEU A 168 -22.14 21.81 -19.49
CA LEU A 168 -21.45 21.23 -18.33
C LEU A 168 -20.20 20.51 -18.83
N LEU A 169 -19.02 20.93 -18.36
CA LEU A 169 -17.73 20.34 -18.73
C LEU A 169 -17.33 19.21 -17.78
N GLN A 170 -17.41 19.47 -16.48
CA GLN A 170 -17.10 18.49 -15.44
C GLN A 170 -17.98 18.72 -14.21
N ALA A 171 -18.30 17.65 -13.49
CA ALA A 171 -18.92 17.71 -12.17
C ALA A 171 -18.27 16.68 -11.24
N ALA A 172 -18.18 17.04 -9.96
CA ALA A 172 -17.63 16.19 -8.91
C ALA A 172 -18.27 16.50 -7.55
N TRP A 173 -18.30 15.50 -6.67
CA TRP A 173 -18.80 15.66 -5.30
C TRP A 173 -17.81 16.46 -4.45
N HIS A 174 -18.30 17.42 -3.67
CA HIS A 174 -17.42 18.21 -2.81
C HIS A 174 -16.93 17.36 -1.61
N PRO A 175 -15.61 17.15 -1.43
CA PRO A 175 -15.06 16.26 -0.39
C PRO A 175 -15.39 16.68 1.04
N GLY A 176 -15.51 18.00 1.28
CA GLY A 176 -15.94 18.54 2.56
C GLY A 176 -17.43 18.47 2.89
N SER A 177 -18.26 17.88 2.03
CA SER A 177 -19.71 17.80 2.25
C SER A 177 -20.06 16.64 3.19
N GLU A 178 -20.18 16.90 4.50
CA GLU A 178 -20.49 15.86 5.51
C GLU A 178 -21.75 15.02 5.21
N THR A 179 -22.72 15.58 4.48
CA THR A 179 -23.99 14.93 4.14
C THR A 179 -24.10 14.53 2.68
N ASP A 180 -23.02 14.62 1.89
CA ASP A 180 -23.03 14.36 0.44
C ASP A 180 -24.14 15.12 -0.31
N THR A 181 -24.38 16.38 0.06
CA THR A 181 -25.39 17.24 -0.57
C THR A 181 -24.80 18.25 -1.56
N HIS A 182 -23.49 18.47 -1.54
CA HIS A 182 -22.86 19.51 -2.36
C HIS A 182 -22.14 18.93 -3.57
N LEU A 183 -22.44 19.49 -4.74
CA LEU A 183 -21.83 19.17 -6.02
C LEU A 183 -21.15 20.41 -6.58
N VAL A 184 -19.97 20.23 -7.15
CA VAL A 184 -19.24 21.29 -7.85
C VAL A 184 -19.35 21.04 -9.35
N LEU A 185 -19.74 22.07 -10.10
CA LEU A 185 -19.94 22.02 -11.54
C LEU A 185 -19.02 23.06 -12.20
N LEU A 186 -18.26 22.62 -13.19
CA LEU A 186 -17.50 23.47 -14.10
C LEU A 186 -18.24 23.57 -15.43
N THR A 187 -18.49 24.78 -15.88
CA THR A 187 -19.32 25.05 -17.08
C THR A 187 -18.57 25.87 -18.11
N SER A 188 -19.03 25.81 -19.36
CA SER A 188 -18.37 26.42 -20.52
C SER A 188 -18.33 27.95 -20.53
N ASP A 189 -18.94 28.62 -19.55
CA ASP A 189 -18.83 30.06 -19.34
C ASP A 189 -17.69 30.44 -18.37
N ASP A 190 -16.77 29.52 -18.10
CA ASP A 190 -15.59 29.73 -17.26
C ASP A 190 -15.95 30.05 -15.79
N CYS A 191 -16.92 29.30 -15.27
CA CYS A 191 -17.40 29.42 -13.91
C CYS A 191 -17.39 28.08 -13.19
N LEU A 192 -16.91 28.11 -11.93
CA LEU A 192 -17.04 27.02 -10.98
C LEU A 192 -18.24 27.29 -10.06
N ARG A 193 -19.19 26.37 -10.01
CA ARG A 193 -20.46 26.54 -9.27
C ARG A 193 -20.66 25.43 -8.26
N ILE A 194 -21.00 25.78 -7.02
CA ILE A 194 -21.34 24.83 -5.98
C ILE A 194 -22.86 24.80 -5.82
N PHE A 195 -23.47 23.64 -6.00
CA PHE A 195 -24.90 23.41 -5.84
C PHE A 195 -25.17 22.54 -4.62
N ASN A 196 -26.30 22.79 -3.95
CA ASN A 196 -26.82 21.95 -2.89
C ASN A 196 -28.05 21.18 -3.41
N ILE A 197 -28.08 19.86 -3.25
CA ILE A 197 -29.19 19.01 -3.69
C ILE A 197 -30.52 19.38 -3.00
N ALA A 198 -30.46 19.95 -1.79
CA ALA A 198 -31.64 20.44 -1.10
C ALA A 198 -32.28 21.66 -1.79
N GLU A 199 -31.45 22.50 -2.44
CA GLU A 199 -31.85 23.70 -3.18
C GLU A 199 -31.34 23.62 -4.63
N PRO A 200 -31.90 22.73 -5.46
CA PRO A 200 -31.28 22.33 -6.73
C PRO A 200 -31.39 23.37 -7.85
N TYR A 201 -32.11 24.48 -7.63
CA TYR A 201 -32.45 25.44 -8.68
C TYR A 201 -31.39 26.52 -8.89
N GLU A 202 -30.67 26.91 -7.85
CA GLU A 202 -29.68 27.99 -7.87
C GLU A 202 -28.37 27.53 -7.24
N ALA A 203 -27.25 28.05 -7.74
CA ALA A 203 -25.94 27.75 -7.17
C ALA A 203 -25.78 28.48 -5.83
N GLU A 204 -25.30 27.77 -4.81
CA GLU A 204 -25.01 28.34 -3.50
C GLU A 204 -23.80 29.27 -3.55
N GLN A 205 -22.80 28.91 -4.35
CA GLN A 205 -21.58 29.67 -4.59
C GLN A 205 -21.22 29.62 -6.07
N THR A 206 -20.66 30.72 -6.59
CA THR A 206 -20.18 30.81 -7.97
C THR A 206 -18.86 31.58 -7.97
N PHE A 207 -17.84 30.98 -8.56
CA PHE A 207 -16.51 31.56 -8.74
C PHE A 207 -16.30 31.78 -10.24
N ALA A 208 -16.29 33.05 -10.65
CA ALA A 208 -15.88 33.43 -12.00
C ALA A 208 -14.36 33.30 -12.10
N LEU A 209 -13.89 32.52 -13.07
CA LEU A 209 -12.46 32.28 -13.29
C LEU A 209 -11.81 33.37 -14.16
N SER A 210 -12.63 34.12 -14.89
CA SER A 210 -12.22 35.25 -15.74
C SER A 210 -12.82 36.56 -15.23
N ASP A 211 -12.00 37.61 -15.19
CA ASP A 211 -12.43 38.97 -14.84
C ASP A 211 -13.32 39.62 -15.91
N TYR A 212 -13.45 39.00 -17.09
CA TYR A 212 -14.22 39.51 -18.24
C TYR A 212 -15.72 39.20 -18.19
N TYR A 213 -16.28 38.95 -17.01
CA TYR A 213 -17.69 38.61 -16.77
C TYR A 213 -18.64 39.80 -17.01
N ASP A 214 -18.69 40.30 -18.24
CA ASP A 214 -19.72 41.23 -18.68
C ASP A 214 -20.70 40.48 -19.60
N HIS A 215 -21.91 40.22 -19.07
CA HIS A 215 -22.98 39.44 -19.70
C HIS A 215 -23.45 39.97 -21.07
N SER A 216 -22.97 41.15 -21.50
CA SER A 216 -23.44 41.87 -22.67
C SER A 216 -22.74 41.50 -24.00
N LEU A 217 -21.61 40.79 -23.99
CA LEU A 217 -20.76 40.55 -25.18
C LEU A 217 -20.25 39.09 -25.34
N ALA A 218 -20.78 38.15 -24.55
CA ALA A 218 -20.15 36.86 -24.27
C ALA A 218 -20.04 35.87 -25.45
N GLY A 219 -20.92 35.92 -26.46
CA GLY A 219 -20.98 34.87 -27.49
C GLY A 219 -19.74 34.78 -28.40
N GLY A 220 -19.15 35.91 -28.79
CA GLY A 220 -17.99 35.92 -29.70
C GLY A 220 -16.64 35.80 -28.99
N LYS A 221 -16.52 36.38 -27.79
CA LYS A 221 -15.27 36.38 -27.02
C LYS A 221 -14.96 35.02 -26.40
N THR A 222 -15.98 34.32 -25.90
CA THR A 222 -15.82 32.95 -25.34
C THR A 222 -15.33 31.96 -26.39
N SER A 223 -15.76 32.07 -27.65
CA SER A 223 -15.25 31.22 -28.73
C SER A 223 -13.77 31.46 -29.04
N ILE A 224 -13.28 32.70 -28.92
CA ILE A 224 -11.86 33.02 -29.14
C ILE A 224 -11.02 32.49 -27.97
N MET A 225 -11.47 32.71 -26.73
CA MET A 225 -10.83 32.17 -25.54
C MET A 225 -10.77 30.65 -25.57
N ALA A 226 -11.85 29.98 -25.99
CA ALA A 226 -11.87 28.54 -26.18
C ALA A 226 -10.82 28.08 -27.19
N ALA A 227 -10.69 28.78 -28.34
CA ALA A 227 -9.71 28.46 -29.37
C ALA A 227 -8.26 28.72 -28.95
N LEU A 228 -8.05 29.62 -27.99
CA LEU A 228 -6.73 29.90 -27.39
C LEU A 228 -6.42 29.02 -26.17
N GLY A 229 -7.35 28.14 -25.76
CA GLY A 229 -7.19 27.32 -24.56
C GLY A 229 -7.29 28.11 -23.24
N GLU A 230 -7.82 29.34 -23.26
CA GLU A 230 -7.90 30.23 -22.08
C GLU A 230 -9.09 29.92 -21.16
N LEU A 231 -9.90 28.92 -21.48
CA LEU A 231 -11.04 28.47 -20.67
C LEU A 231 -10.65 27.26 -19.82
N ALA A 232 -11.22 27.17 -18.62
CA ALA A 232 -11.07 25.98 -17.78
C ALA A 232 -11.74 24.76 -18.42
N VAL A 233 -11.01 23.65 -18.47
CA VAL A 233 -11.43 22.37 -19.06
C VAL A 233 -11.68 21.31 -18.00
N ALA A 234 -10.91 21.32 -16.90
CA ALA A 234 -10.99 20.32 -15.85
C ALA A 234 -10.67 20.89 -14.47
N PHE A 235 -11.08 20.21 -13.41
CA PHE A 235 -10.73 20.53 -12.04
C PHE A 235 -10.59 19.28 -11.17
N ASP A 236 -9.84 19.38 -10.08
CA ASP A 236 -9.84 18.37 -9.03
C ASP A 236 -9.54 18.96 -7.65
N PHE A 237 -9.93 18.25 -6.58
CA PHE A 237 -9.75 18.67 -5.20
C PHE A 237 -8.41 18.19 -4.64
N GLY A 238 -7.65 19.10 -4.03
CA GLY A 238 -6.53 18.76 -3.18
C GLY A 238 -6.93 18.38 -1.76
N PRO A 239 -5.96 17.95 -0.94
CA PRO A 239 -6.21 17.58 0.45
C PRO A 239 -6.71 18.77 1.28
N ALA A 240 -7.46 18.46 2.34
CA ALA A 240 -8.03 19.46 3.23
C ALA A 240 -6.95 20.31 3.93
N VAL A 241 -7.15 21.62 3.95
CA VAL A 241 -6.26 22.60 4.58
C VAL A 241 -6.96 23.27 5.77
N GLU A 242 -6.28 23.32 6.91
CA GLU A 242 -6.76 24.07 8.08
C GLU A 242 -6.44 25.57 7.95
N LEU A 243 -7.47 26.41 7.86
CA LEU A 243 -7.31 27.86 7.86
C LEU A 243 -7.22 28.40 9.29
N LYS A 244 -6.13 29.11 9.59
CA LYS A 244 -5.96 29.82 10.86
C LYS A 244 -6.49 31.26 10.72
N SER A 245 -7.62 31.55 11.36
CA SER A 245 -8.13 32.93 11.42
C SER A 245 -7.28 33.79 12.35
N LYS A 246 -6.75 34.94 11.89
CA LYS A 246 -6.02 35.94 12.70
C LYS A 246 -6.96 36.77 13.60
N GLY A 247 -7.88 36.13 14.34
CA GLY A 247 -8.88 36.78 15.20
C GLY A 247 -9.02 36.16 16.60
N THR A 248 -9.55 36.93 17.56
CA THR A 248 -9.60 36.65 19.03
C THR A 248 -10.48 35.45 19.48
N LYS A 249 -10.97 34.64 18.55
CA LYS A 249 -11.56 33.31 18.83
C LYS A 249 -11.04 32.34 17.78
N GLU A 250 -10.14 31.45 18.17
CA GLU A 250 -9.62 30.36 17.33
C GLU A 250 -10.76 29.40 16.94
N GLN A 251 -11.48 29.70 15.86
CA GLN A 251 -12.28 28.70 15.15
C GLN A 251 -11.44 28.22 13.97
N LYS A 252 -11.11 26.93 13.97
CA LYS A 252 -10.48 26.26 12.83
C LYS A 252 -11.55 26.04 11.76
N GLU A 253 -11.37 26.63 10.59
CA GLU A 253 -12.22 26.37 9.41
C GLU A 253 -11.42 25.49 8.45
N ILE A 254 -12.03 24.41 7.97
CA ILE A 254 -11.42 23.49 7.00
C ILE A 254 -11.87 23.94 5.60
N ALA A 255 -10.90 24.09 4.70
CA ALA A 255 -11.14 24.40 3.30
C ALA A 255 -10.46 23.36 2.41
N TRP A 256 -11.00 23.19 1.21
CA TRP A 256 -10.48 22.29 0.19
C TRP A 256 -9.99 23.11 -0.99
N PRO A 257 -8.69 23.05 -1.33
CA PRO A 257 -8.20 23.66 -2.55
C PRO A 257 -8.76 22.91 -3.76
N VAL A 258 -9.29 23.67 -4.72
CA VAL A 258 -9.71 23.17 -6.03
C VAL A 258 -8.71 23.69 -7.04
N TYR A 259 -7.99 22.77 -7.67
CA TYR A 259 -7.10 23.08 -8.78
C TYR A 259 -7.92 23.04 -10.08
N LEU A 260 -7.71 24.03 -10.94
CA LEU A 260 -8.45 24.27 -12.18
C LEU A 260 -7.45 24.30 -13.32
N LEU A 261 -7.65 23.44 -14.32
CA LEU A 261 -6.81 23.35 -15.51
C LEU A 261 -7.50 24.09 -16.66
N ARG A 262 -6.76 24.95 -17.35
CA ARG A 262 -7.15 25.54 -18.63
C ARG A 262 -6.61 24.75 -19.81
N GLY A 263 -7.23 24.89 -20.98
CA GLY A 263 -6.83 24.16 -22.19
C GLY A 263 -5.38 24.44 -22.62
N ASN A 264 -4.87 25.65 -22.34
CA ASN A 264 -3.48 26.07 -22.60
C ASN A 264 -2.44 25.53 -21.59
N GLY A 265 -2.83 24.62 -20.68
CA GLY A 265 -1.95 24.03 -19.67
C GLY A 265 -1.82 24.83 -18.37
N GLU A 266 -2.36 26.06 -18.30
CA GLU A 266 -2.29 26.87 -17.09
C GLU A 266 -3.17 26.30 -15.96
N VAL A 267 -2.63 26.29 -14.74
CA VAL A 267 -3.34 25.82 -13.55
C VAL A 267 -3.66 26.99 -12.62
N TYR A 268 -4.90 27.05 -12.16
CA TYR A 268 -5.40 27.99 -11.16
C TYR A 268 -5.83 27.23 -9.90
N ALA A 269 -5.97 27.92 -8.77
CA ALA A 269 -6.43 27.34 -7.52
C ALA A 269 -7.46 28.23 -6.84
N VAL A 270 -8.46 27.65 -6.19
CA VAL A 270 -9.44 28.36 -5.37
C VAL A 270 -9.75 27.57 -4.11
N LEU A 271 -9.91 28.23 -2.96
CA LEU A 271 -10.33 27.55 -1.72
C LEU A 271 -11.85 27.48 -1.67
N THR A 272 -12.35 26.28 -1.45
CA THR A 272 -13.79 26.01 -1.31
C THR A 272 -14.11 25.42 0.05
N SER A 273 -15.33 25.65 0.53
CA SER A 273 -15.84 25.06 1.76
C SER A 273 -17.31 24.71 1.58
N ALA A 274 -17.69 23.48 1.93
CA ALA A 274 -19.07 23.03 1.81
C ALA A 274 -19.95 23.72 2.87
N GLY A 275 -21.03 24.38 2.44
CA GLY A 275 -22.03 25.00 3.33
C GLY A 275 -21.60 26.27 4.07
N SER A 276 -20.35 26.72 3.97
CA SER A 276 -19.89 27.99 4.55
C SER A 276 -19.96 29.12 3.53
N LYS A 277 -21.02 29.94 3.59
CA LYS A 277 -21.11 31.20 2.82
C LYS A 277 -20.12 32.29 3.29
N ARG A 278 -19.31 32.01 4.31
CA ARG A 278 -18.37 32.97 4.91
C ARG A 278 -17.04 33.02 4.16
N LEU A 279 -16.63 31.93 3.53
CA LEU A 279 -15.39 31.87 2.78
C LEU A 279 -15.57 32.56 1.42
N LYS A 280 -15.09 33.81 1.32
CA LYS A 280 -14.95 34.52 0.04
C LYS A 280 -13.53 34.33 -0.46
N SER A 281 -13.27 33.18 -1.09
CA SER A 281 -11.99 32.93 -1.76
C SER A 281 -11.98 33.57 -3.15
N LYS A 282 -10.84 34.16 -3.53
CA LYS A 282 -10.57 34.58 -4.91
C LYS A 282 -9.80 33.46 -5.60
N VAL A 283 -10.02 33.31 -6.90
CA VAL A 283 -9.21 32.44 -7.76
C VAL A 283 -7.78 32.98 -7.81
N VAL A 284 -6.81 32.13 -7.54
CA VAL A 284 -5.36 32.40 -7.56
C VAL A 284 -4.77 31.69 -8.77
N GLY A 285 -3.93 32.38 -9.54
CA GLY A 285 -3.21 31.80 -10.67
C GLY A 285 -2.93 32.81 -11.79
N PRO A 286 -2.25 32.38 -12.86
CA PRO A 286 -1.77 31.01 -13.08
C PRO A 286 -0.64 30.64 -12.10
N LEU A 287 -0.65 29.42 -11.58
CA LEU A 287 0.40 28.90 -10.70
C LEU A 287 1.70 28.74 -11.50
N THR A 288 2.83 29.15 -10.91
CA THR A 288 4.12 29.07 -11.61
C THR A 288 4.56 27.61 -11.72
N MET A 289 4.87 27.17 -12.95
CA MET A 289 5.41 25.84 -13.23
C MET A 289 6.94 25.86 -13.36
N HIS A 290 7.60 24.84 -12.80
CA HIS A 290 9.04 24.66 -12.83
C HIS A 290 9.43 23.27 -13.37
N PRO A 291 10.45 23.17 -14.24
CA PRO A 291 11.14 24.28 -14.90
C PRO A 291 10.18 25.09 -15.81
N PRO A 292 10.48 26.35 -16.14
CA PRO A 292 9.69 27.06 -17.15
C PRO A 292 9.89 26.40 -18.53
N ALA A 293 8.80 26.22 -19.28
CA ALA A 293 8.81 25.70 -20.64
C ALA A 293 8.15 26.72 -21.58
N GLU A 294 8.58 26.80 -22.84
CA GLU A 294 8.04 27.78 -23.81
C GLU A 294 6.57 27.54 -24.16
N ASP A 295 6.13 26.28 -24.10
CA ASP A 295 4.79 25.81 -24.43
C ASP A 295 3.93 25.54 -23.18
N ASN A 296 4.40 25.89 -21.98
CA ASN A 296 3.78 25.53 -20.70
C ASN A 296 3.33 24.06 -20.62
N TYR A 297 4.13 23.14 -21.17
CA TYR A 297 3.84 21.70 -21.14
C TYR A 297 2.60 21.29 -21.96
N GLY A 298 2.32 22.00 -23.06
CA GLY A 298 1.35 21.62 -24.09
C GLY A 298 0.14 22.57 -24.17
N THR A 299 -0.51 22.58 -25.33
CA THR A 299 -1.61 23.53 -25.65
C THR A 299 -2.99 22.89 -25.72
N ASP A 300 -3.10 21.58 -25.47
CA ASP A 300 -4.35 20.80 -25.55
C ASP A 300 -4.51 19.96 -24.27
N ALA A 301 -4.49 20.63 -23.13
CA ALA A 301 -4.74 19.99 -21.85
C ALA A 301 -6.23 19.61 -21.74
N CYS A 302 -6.54 18.42 -21.25
CA CYS A 302 -7.90 17.87 -21.26
C CYS A 302 -8.40 17.35 -19.90
N SER A 303 -7.51 16.90 -19.01
CA SER A 303 -7.90 16.36 -17.70
C SER A 303 -6.87 16.68 -16.62
N LEU A 304 -7.36 16.83 -15.39
CA LEU A 304 -6.58 17.09 -14.19
C LEU A 304 -6.94 16.05 -13.13
N LEU A 305 -5.94 15.52 -12.44
CA LEU A 305 -6.13 14.66 -11.27
C LEU A 305 -5.18 15.07 -10.14
N CYS A 306 -5.68 15.12 -8.91
CA CYS A 306 -4.89 15.35 -7.71
C CYS A 306 -4.73 14.03 -6.93
N ILE A 307 -3.51 13.54 -6.85
CA ILE A 307 -3.15 12.43 -5.98
C ILE A 307 -2.94 12.99 -4.56
N HIS A 308 -3.70 12.46 -3.60
CA HIS A 308 -3.69 12.89 -2.20
C HIS A 308 -2.51 12.30 -1.43
N SER A 309 -1.31 12.65 -1.88
CA SER A 309 -0.02 12.39 -1.23
C SER A 309 0.47 13.61 -0.44
N THR A 310 1.56 13.43 0.30
CA THR A 310 2.24 14.53 1.00
C THR A 310 3.69 14.64 0.51
N PRO A 311 4.06 15.70 -0.24
CA PRO A 311 3.22 16.76 -0.82
C PRO A 311 2.22 16.24 -1.88
N PRO A 312 1.15 17.00 -2.18
CA PRO A 312 0.18 16.63 -3.22
C PRO A 312 0.82 16.59 -4.60
N VAL A 313 0.37 15.68 -5.46
CA VAL A 313 0.84 15.57 -6.85
C VAL A 313 -0.33 15.79 -7.80
N LEU A 314 -0.21 16.75 -8.71
CA LEU A 314 -1.14 16.96 -9.82
C LEU A 314 -0.68 16.19 -11.04
N VAL A 315 -1.61 15.53 -11.71
CA VAL A 315 -1.41 14.88 -13.01
C VAL A 315 -2.19 15.67 -14.04
N ILE A 316 -1.48 16.24 -15.01
CA ILE A 316 -2.06 16.99 -16.13
C ILE A 316 -1.97 16.10 -17.36
N ALA A 317 -3.10 15.83 -18.01
CA ALA A 317 -3.15 15.05 -19.24
C ALA A 317 -3.48 15.93 -20.45
N THR A 318 -2.79 15.70 -21.56
CA THR A 318 -3.09 16.34 -22.86
C THR A 318 -3.76 15.37 -23.81
N SER A 319 -4.50 15.90 -24.79
CA SER A 319 -5.20 15.12 -25.80
C SER A 319 -4.26 14.29 -26.70
N ASP A 320 -2.96 14.64 -26.73
CA ASP A 320 -1.93 13.95 -27.53
C ASP A 320 -1.32 12.73 -26.82
N GLY A 321 -1.77 12.38 -25.61
CA GLY A 321 -1.20 11.26 -24.86
C GLY A 321 -0.13 11.63 -23.84
N ASN A 322 0.19 12.91 -23.62
CA ASN A 322 1.19 13.31 -22.64
C ASN A 322 0.59 13.50 -21.25
N LEU A 323 1.29 12.97 -20.24
CA LEU A 323 0.98 13.10 -18.83
C LEU A 323 2.13 13.79 -18.12
N TYR A 324 1.83 14.85 -17.37
CA TYR A 324 2.81 15.58 -16.57
C TYR A 324 2.51 15.39 -15.10
N HIS A 325 3.50 14.93 -14.33
CA HIS A 325 3.38 14.76 -12.89
C HIS A 325 4.02 15.95 -12.18
N CYS A 326 3.18 16.78 -11.58
CA CYS A 326 3.57 18.04 -10.96
C CYS A 326 3.46 17.94 -9.43
N VAL A 327 4.58 18.06 -8.71
CA VAL A 327 4.58 18.14 -7.26
C VAL A 327 4.18 19.55 -6.83
N VAL A 328 3.18 19.65 -5.96
CA VAL A 328 2.68 20.93 -5.44
C VAL A 328 3.48 21.33 -4.21
N LEU A 329 4.22 22.43 -4.28
CA LEU A 329 5.02 22.95 -3.16
C LEU A 329 4.69 24.43 -2.92
N ASN A 330 4.76 24.85 -1.66
CA ASN A 330 4.67 26.27 -1.32
C ASN A 330 6.08 26.85 -1.25
N LYS A 331 6.24 28.11 -1.68
CA LYS A 331 7.47 28.87 -1.49
C LYS A 331 7.74 29.00 0.01
N GLY A 332 8.97 28.68 0.43
CA GLY A 332 9.38 28.82 1.82
C GLY A 332 9.59 30.28 2.20
N GLU A 333 9.37 30.61 3.48
CA GLU A 333 9.55 31.96 4.05
C GLU A 333 10.99 32.52 3.93
N ASP A 334 11.98 31.68 3.56
CA ASP A 334 13.41 32.04 3.51
C ASP A 334 13.92 32.52 2.13
N ASP A 335 13.10 32.54 1.07
CA ASP A 335 13.53 32.88 -0.31
C ASP A 335 13.46 34.38 -0.64
N ASP A 336 13.42 35.23 0.38
CA ASP A 336 13.20 36.68 0.32
C ASP A 336 14.41 37.50 -0.22
N SER A 337 15.31 36.86 -0.97
CA SER A 337 16.54 37.55 -1.41
C SER A 337 16.56 38.05 -2.86
N LEU A 338 15.70 37.61 -3.79
CA LEU A 338 15.79 38.07 -5.20
C LEU A 338 14.50 37.96 -6.05
N SER A 339 13.35 38.51 -5.65
CA SER A 339 12.25 38.68 -6.63
C SER A 339 11.71 40.10 -6.71
N GLU A 340 11.61 40.58 -7.96
CA GLU A 340 11.18 41.91 -8.34
C GLU A 340 9.71 42.14 -7.95
N VAL A 341 9.47 43.24 -7.26
CA VAL A 341 8.15 43.73 -6.87
C VAL A 341 7.31 43.94 -8.13
N SER A 342 6.30 43.09 -8.36
CA SER A 342 5.28 43.33 -9.37
C SER A 342 4.41 44.51 -8.92
N TRP A 343 4.43 45.60 -9.70
CA TRP A 343 3.76 46.87 -9.38
C TRP A 343 2.26 46.90 -9.76
N THR A 344 1.54 45.78 -9.65
CA THR A 344 0.09 45.74 -9.91
C THR A 344 -0.64 45.01 -8.79
N GLY A 345 -0.96 45.72 -7.71
CA GLY A 345 -1.77 45.18 -6.62
C GLY A 345 -2.36 46.27 -5.75
N THR A 346 -3.61 46.63 -6.02
CA THR A 346 -4.44 47.39 -5.09
C THR A 346 -4.57 46.58 -3.78
N GLU A 347 -4.18 47.21 -2.68
CA GLU A 347 -4.17 46.63 -1.34
C GLU A 347 -5.55 46.09 -0.93
N ALA A 348 -5.65 44.76 -0.85
CA ALA A 348 -6.64 44.05 -0.05
C ALA A 348 -6.01 42.73 0.41
N SER A 349 -5.23 42.78 1.48
CA SER A 349 -4.70 41.61 2.16
C SER A 349 -5.86 40.77 2.71
N THR A 350 -6.28 39.77 1.94
CA THR A 350 -7.28 38.79 2.39
C THR A 350 -6.66 37.85 3.43
N GLN A 351 -7.42 37.53 4.47
CA GLN A 351 -7.02 36.79 5.68
C GLN A 351 -6.48 35.35 5.47
N TYR A 352 -6.28 34.89 4.23
CA TYR A 352 -5.97 33.51 3.86
C TYR A 352 -4.98 33.47 2.67
N ASP A 353 -3.70 33.72 2.93
CA ASP A 353 -2.66 33.89 1.89
C ASP A 353 -1.95 32.58 1.46
N THR A 354 -2.50 31.42 1.84
CA THR A 354 -1.79 30.13 1.75
C THR A 354 -1.66 29.57 0.34
N LEU A 355 -2.49 30.02 -0.62
CA LEU A 355 -2.44 29.59 -2.03
C LEU A 355 -1.60 30.51 -2.93
N SER A 356 -1.36 31.76 -2.50
CA SER A 356 -0.60 32.75 -3.30
C SER A 356 0.87 32.36 -3.48
N GLU A 357 1.38 31.51 -2.59
CA GLU A 357 2.76 31.04 -2.55
C GLU A 357 2.96 29.66 -3.21
N THR A 358 1.90 29.06 -3.75
CA THR A 358 1.96 27.71 -4.33
C THR A 358 2.55 27.72 -5.75
N SER A 359 3.53 26.84 -5.98
CA SER A 359 4.16 26.57 -7.27
C SER A 359 4.08 25.08 -7.61
N LEU A 360 4.11 24.78 -8.91
CA LEU A 360 4.09 23.42 -9.46
C LEU A 360 5.48 23.03 -9.95
N TYR A 361 5.97 21.88 -9.53
CA TYR A 361 7.26 21.33 -9.96
C TYR A 361 7.03 20.08 -10.79
N VAL A 362 7.20 20.19 -12.10
CA VAL A 362 7.08 19.08 -13.04
C VAL A 362 8.26 18.14 -12.82
N TYR A 363 7.93 16.94 -12.30
CA TYR A 363 8.91 15.92 -11.95
C TYR A 363 9.25 15.05 -13.15
N GLU A 364 8.24 14.57 -13.87
CA GLU A 364 8.41 13.74 -15.07
C GLU A 364 7.30 13.99 -16.09
N ARG A 365 7.57 13.60 -17.35
CA ARG A 365 6.63 13.54 -18.46
C ARG A 365 6.53 12.09 -18.92
N VAL A 366 5.32 11.59 -19.05
CA VAL A 366 5.02 10.24 -19.54
C VAL A 366 4.19 10.35 -20.81
N GLU A 367 4.64 9.72 -21.88
CA GLU A 367 3.93 9.65 -23.16
C GLU A 367 3.20 8.31 -23.28
N LEU A 368 1.88 8.36 -23.47
CA LEU A 368 1.04 7.20 -23.68
C LEU A 368 1.05 6.80 -25.15
N GLU A 369 1.34 5.53 -25.39
CA GLU A 369 1.16 4.93 -26.69
C GLU A 369 -0.34 4.71 -26.97
N LEU A 370 -0.98 5.68 -27.66
CA LEU A 370 -2.42 5.64 -27.99
C LEU A 370 -2.75 4.59 -29.05
N SER A 371 -1.89 4.44 -30.07
CA SER A 371 -1.94 3.36 -31.05
C SER A 371 -0.63 2.59 -31.03
N LEU A 372 -0.68 1.30 -31.33
CA LEU A 372 0.51 0.47 -31.26
C LEU A 372 1.49 0.91 -32.34
N THR A 373 2.64 1.43 -31.92
CA THR A 373 3.80 1.65 -32.78
C THR A 373 4.13 0.35 -33.51
N THR A 374 3.93 0.37 -34.82
CA THR A 374 4.27 -0.72 -35.73
C THR A 374 5.25 -0.23 -36.76
N VAL A 375 6.19 -1.09 -37.10
CA VAL A 375 7.15 -0.83 -38.18
C VAL A 375 6.48 -1.12 -39.52
N ALA A 376 6.61 -0.17 -40.46
CA ALA A 376 6.13 -0.37 -41.83
C ALA A 376 6.95 -1.49 -42.50
N VAL A 377 6.26 -2.51 -43.02
CA VAL A 377 6.92 -3.70 -43.60
C VAL A 377 7.79 -3.36 -44.83
N GLU A 378 7.48 -2.26 -45.52
CA GLU A 378 8.16 -1.88 -46.76
C GLU A 378 9.39 -0.98 -46.54
N THR A 379 9.36 -0.12 -45.52
CA THR A 379 10.38 0.91 -45.29
C THR A 379 11.20 0.71 -44.01
N ASP A 380 10.79 -0.19 -43.12
CA ASP A 380 11.38 -0.40 -41.79
C ASP A 380 11.35 0.87 -40.90
N GLU A 381 10.51 1.86 -41.27
CA GLU A 381 10.28 3.10 -40.54
C GLU A 381 9.07 3.00 -39.61
N LEU A 382 9.08 3.78 -38.52
CA LEU A 382 7.96 3.88 -37.59
C LEU A 382 6.80 4.63 -38.27
N ILE A 383 5.58 4.10 -38.15
CA ILE A 383 4.39 4.80 -38.62
C ILE A 383 4.01 5.87 -37.59
N GLU A 384 4.16 7.14 -37.96
CA GLU A 384 3.66 8.27 -37.16
C GLU A 384 2.12 8.29 -37.19
N ASP A 385 1.49 8.47 -36.03
CA ASP A 385 0.03 8.58 -35.87
C ASP A 385 -0.29 9.87 -35.13
N ASP A 386 -0.81 10.87 -35.86
CA ASP A 386 -1.21 12.18 -35.31
C ASP A 386 -2.57 12.12 -34.58
N PHE A 387 -2.90 10.96 -33.99
CA PHE A 387 -4.19 10.75 -33.39
C PHE A 387 -4.27 11.36 -31.99
N THR A 388 -5.22 12.25 -31.81
CA THR A 388 -5.48 12.91 -30.53
C THR A 388 -6.87 12.55 -30.01
N CYS A 389 -6.99 12.41 -28.70
CA CYS A 389 -8.27 12.15 -28.04
C CYS A 389 -8.24 12.59 -26.57
N PRO A 390 -9.37 13.06 -26.03
CA PRO A 390 -9.43 13.44 -24.61
C PRO A 390 -9.18 12.23 -23.71
N ILE A 391 -8.34 12.42 -22.70
CA ILE A 391 -7.96 11.42 -21.71
C ILE A 391 -8.67 11.74 -20.41
N ARG A 392 -9.38 10.77 -19.83
CA ARG A 392 -9.94 10.88 -18.48
C ARG A 392 -9.07 10.13 -17.49
N LEU A 393 -8.77 10.78 -16.37
CA LEU A 393 -7.95 10.22 -15.31
C LEU A 393 -8.85 9.66 -14.19
N HIS A 394 -8.58 8.44 -13.75
CA HIS A 394 -9.29 7.75 -12.69
C HIS A 394 -8.32 7.34 -11.58
N THR A 395 -8.62 7.68 -10.33
CA THR A 395 -7.84 7.23 -9.18
C THR A 395 -8.05 5.75 -8.91
N ASP A 396 -7.02 5.08 -8.41
CA ASP A 396 -7.17 3.73 -7.89
C ASP A 396 -7.58 3.78 -6.41
N PRO A 397 -8.75 3.22 -6.01
CA PRO A 397 -9.13 3.16 -4.60
C PRO A 397 -8.27 2.20 -3.78
N SER A 398 -7.57 1.25 -4.42
CA SER A 398 -6.78 0.22 -3.75
C SER A 398 -5.36 0.67 -3.38
N THR A 399 -4.76 1.60 -4.14
CA THR A 399 -3.44 2.18 -3.87
C THR A 399 -3.33 3.63 -4.33
N LYS A 400 -2.55 4.46 -3.62
CA LYS A 400 -2.35 5.87 -3.98
C LYS A 400 -1.34 6.10 -5.10
N ASP A 401 -0.47 5.12 -5.34
CA ASP A 401 0.62 5.18 -6.30
C ASP A 401 0.19 4.80 -7.73
N ARG A 402 -1.09 4.48 -7.95
CA ARG A 402 -1.60 4.07 -9.25
C ARG A 402 -2.84 4.86 -9.64
N TYR A 403 -2.92 5.20 -10.90
CA TYR A 403 -4.12 5.74 -11.52
C TYR A 403 -4.29 5.16 -12.93
N HIS A 404 -5.46 5.38 -13.53
CA HIS A 404 -5.83 4.84 -14.82
C HIS A 404 -6.23 5.95 -15.80
N CYS A 405 -5.84 5.79 -17.05
CA CYS A 405 -6.15 6.69 -18.15
C CYS A 405 -7.18 6.01 -19.05
N LEU A 406 -8.34 6.63 -19.21
CA LEU A 406 -9.44 6.18 -20.07
C LEU A 406 -9.54 7.10 -21.28
N HIS A 407 -9.42 6.56 -22.49
CA HIS A 407 -9.51 7.34 -23.72
C HIS A 407 -10.16 6.51 -24.84
N SER A 408 -10.39 7.11 -26.02
CA SER A 408 -11.10 6.43 -27.11
C SER A 408 -10.28 5.30 -27.77
N ALA A 409 -8.95 5.35 -27.64
CA ALA A 409 -8.02 4.35 -28.18
C ALA A 409 -7.62 3.24 -27.18
N GLY A 410 -8.05 3.31 -25.91
CA GLY A 410 -7.69 2.30 -24.94
C GLY A 410 -7.80 2.70 -23.47
N VAL A 411 -7.16 1.86 -22.65
CA VAL A 411 -6.99 2.08 -21.21
C VAL A 411 -5.54 1.78 -20.84
N HIS A 412 -4.91 2.71 -20.12
CA HIS A 412 -3.58 2.56 -19.54
C HIS A 412 -3.67 2.64 -18.02
N ALA A 413 -2.78 1.93 -17.33
CA ALA A 413 -2.50 2.12 -15.91
C ALA A 413 -1.13 2.76 -15.76
N VAL A 414 -1.04 3.79 -14.93
CA VAL A 414 0.22 4.47 -14.62
C VAL A 414 0.49 4.29 -13.14
N VAL A 415 1.68 3.77 -12.83
CA VAL A 415 2.18 3.60 -11.46
C VAL A 415 3.32 4.58 -11.22
N LEU A 416 3.36 5.20 -10.05
CA LEU A 416 4.35 6.17 -9.59
C LEU A 416 5.15 5.58 -8.41
N PRO A 417 6.16 4.72 -8.65
CA PRO A 417 6.91 4.08 -7.57
C PRO A 417 7.62 5.09 -6.65
N TRP A 418 8.04 6.24 -7.20
CA TRP A 418 8.71 7.31 -6.47
C TRP A 418 7.79 8.00 -5.46
N LEU A 419 6.47 7.91 -5.59
CA LEU A 419 5.52 8.57 -4.70
C LEU A 419 5.65 8.06 -3.25
N ASN A 420 5.74 6.75 -3.08
CA ASN A 420 5.91 6.14 -1.75
C ASN A 420 7.22 6.61 -1.10
N ARG A 421 8.30 6.74 -1.88
CA ARG A 421 9.59 7.24 -1.39
C ARG A 421 9.54 8.73 -1.06
N LEU A 422 8.78 9.51 -1.82
CA LEU A 422 8.57 10.92 -1.55
C LEU A 422 7.85 11.10 -0.21
N GLU A 423 6.79 10.33 0.04
CA GLU A 423 6.10 10.31 1.33
C GLU A 423 7.06 9.88 2.46
N ASP A 424 7.77 8.77 2.29
CA ASP A 424 8.76 8.27 3.27
C ASP A 424 9.86 9.31 3.56
N PHE A 425 10.32 10.07 2.55
CA PHE A 425 11.31 11.14 2.72
C PHE A 425 10.76 12.33 3.52
N THR A 426 9.49 12.69 3.31
CA THR A 426 8.85 13.78 4.08
C THR A 426 8.65 13.40 5.55
N GLU A 427 8.38 12.12 5.83
CA GLU A 427 8.17 11.62 7.20
C GLU A 427 9.48 11.27 7.92
N SER A 428 10.43 10.68 7.20
CA SER A 428 11.72 10.21 7.71
C SER A 428 12.84 10.98 7.03
N SER A 429 13.39 11.98 7.71
CA SER A 429 14.48 12.85 7.21
C SER A 429 15.83 12.13 6.98
N SER A 430 15.81 10.82 6.72
CA SER A 430 16.98 9.93 6.62
C SER A 430 17.29 9.43 5.21
N GLU A 431 16.35 9.42 4.27
CA GLU A 431 16.62 9.04 2.87
C GLU A 431 17.18 10.24 2.09
N SER A 432 18.04 9.99 1.11
CA SER A 432 18.59 11.06 0.26
C SER A 432 17.68 11.32 -0.94
N LEU A 433 17.39 12.60 -1.24
CA LEU A 433 16.56 13.02 -2.41
C LEU A 433 17.01 12.39 -3.75
N LEU A 434 18.31 12.06 -3.86
CA LEU A 434 18.89 11.42 -5.03
C LEU A 434 18.38 9.98 -5.28
N GLU A 435 17.91 9.30 -4.23
CA GLU A 435 17.37 7.93 -4.35
C GLU A 435 15.88 7.94 -4.77
N VAL A 436 15.16 9.05 -4.53
CA VAL A 436 13.79 9.28 -5.04
C VAL A 436 13.84 9.45 -6.56
N GLY A 437 14.80 10.24 -7.06
CA GLY A 437 15.00 10.56 -8.48
C GLY A 437 15.36 9.38 -9.41
N GLN A 438 15.61 8.18 -8.88
CA GLN A 438 16.00 7.01 -9.68
C GLN A 438 14.82 6.16 -10.17
N GLN A 439 13.61 6.47 -9.73
CA GLN A 439 12.42 5.71 -10.11
C GLN A 439 11.54 6.53 -11.05
N GLU A 440 11.43 6.06 -12.29
CA GLU A 440 10.49 6.56 -13.29
C GLU A 440 9.09 5.95 -13.06
N ALA A 441 8.06 6.61 -13.58
CA ALA A 441 6.74 6.00 -13.73
C ALA A 441 6.80 4.69 -14.53
N VAL A 442 5.79 3.84 -14.32
CA VAL A 442 5.59 2.61 -15.10
C VAL A 442 4.22 2.67 -15.75
N VAL A 443 4.18 2.51 -17.06
CA VAL A 443 2.95 2.51 -17.86
C VAL A 443 2.64 1.09 -18.31
N GLU A 444 1.44 0.62 -17.98
CA GLU A 444 0.89 -0.62 -18.47
C GLU A 444 -0.27 -0.32 -19.42
N HIS A 445 -0.13 -0.65 -20.70
CA HIS A 445 -1.20 -0.57 -21.68
C HIS A 445 -2.10 -1.80 -21.47
N ILE A 446 -3.29 -1.60 -20.90
CA ILE A 446 -4.17 -2.70 -20.50
C ILE A 446 -5.04 -3.16 -21.67
N ILE A 447 -5.73 -2.21 -22.31
CA ILE A 447 -6.61 -2.48 -23.46
C ILE A 447 -6.27 -1.49 -24.57
N CYS A 448 -6.05 -2.02 -25.77
CA CYS A 448 -5.88 -1.22 -26.97
C CYS A 448 -7.09 -1.41 -27.86
N THR A 449 -7.82 -0.33 -28.10
CA THR A 449 -9.00 -0.32 -28.97
C THR A 449 -8.74 0.27 -30.35
N LYS A 450 -7.59 0.94 -30.52
CA LYS A 450 -7.01 1.36 -31.81
C LYS A 450 -5.66 0.67 -32.05
N PRO A 451 -5.64 -0.63 -32.42
CA PRO A 451 -4.39 -1.38 -32.55
C PRO A 451 -3.49 -0.87 -33.68
N LEU A 452 -4.02 -0.20 -34.70
CA LEU A 452 -3.24 0.36 -35.81
C LEU A 452 -3.68 1.80 -36.08
N PRO A 453 -2.80 2.67 -36.57
CA PRO A 453 -3.15 4.05 -36.96
C PRO A 453 -4.32 4.11 -37.98
N SER A 454 -4.35 3.13 -38.89
CA SER A 454 -5.40 2.98 -39.91
C SER A 454 -6.72 2.39 -39.39
N SER A 455 -6.74 1.82 -38.18
CA SER A 455 -7.95 1.23 -37.60
C SER A 455 -8.81 2.31 -36.94
N PRO A 456 -10.15 2.25 -37.09
CA PRO A 456 -11.05 3.14 -36.36
C PRO A 456 -10.97 2.85 -34.85
N ALA A 457 -11.03 3.91 -34.05
CA ALA A 457 -11.10 3.81 -32.60
C ALA A 457 -12.43 3.18 -32.17
N CYS A 458 -12.38 2.30 -31.17
CA CYS A 458 -13.55 1.72 -30.52
C CYS A 458 -13.58 2.24 -29.07
N PRO A 459 -14.35 3.30 -28.77
CA PRO A 459 -14.25 3.97 -27.49
C PRO A 459 -14.67 3.07 -26.33
N VAL A 460 -14.06 3.33 -25.18
CA VAL A 460 -14.42 2.67 -23.93
C VAL A 460 -15.57 3.45 -23.29
N MET A 461 -16.60 2.73 -22.85
CA MET A 461 -17.86 3.29 -22.34
C MET A 461 -17.93 3.36 -20.82
N GLY A 462 -16.98 2.76 -20.11
CA GLY A 462 -16.83 2.96 -18.69
C GLY A 462 -15.73 2.12 -18.07
N LEU A 463 -15.21 2.61 -16.95
CA LEU A 463 -14.09 2.01 -16.24
C LEU A 463 -14.27 2.22 -14.75
N ASP A 464 -14.21 1.13 -13.97
CA ASP A 464 -14.15 1.24 -12.51
C ASP A 464 -13.44 0.02 -11.89
N ILE A 465 -13.02 0.17 -10.64
CA ILE A 465 -12.20 -0.80 -9.91
C ILE A 465 -13.03 -1.38 -8.77
N VAL A 466 -13.16 -2.70 -8.79
CA VAL A 466 -13.65 -3.45 -7.63
C VAL A 466 -12.49 -3.58 -6.67
N ASP A 467 -12.54 -2.90 -5.52
CA ASP A 467 -11.67 -3.19 -4.39
C ASP A 467 -12.48 -3.81 -3.23
N ASN A 468 -12.43 -5.13 -3.11
CA ASN A 468 -13.12 -5.84 -2.05
C ASN A 468 -12.32 -7.06 -1.60
N HIS A 469 -12.21 -7.29 -0.30
CA HIS A 469 -11.49 -8.44 0.25
C HIS A 469 -11.97 -9.79 -0.28
N LEU A 470 -13.28 -9.94 -0.55
CA LEU A 470 -13.86 -11.18 -1.09
C LEU A 470 -13.65 -11.34 -2.60
N LEU A 471 -13.66 -10.25 -3.36
CA LEU A 471 -13.63 -10.28 -4.83
C LEU A 471 -12.20 -10.12 -5.38
N GLY A 472 -11.28 -9.61 -4.56
CA GLY A 472 -9.97 -9.12 -4.95
C GLY A 472 -10.06 -7.80 -5.72
N THR A 473 -8.91 -7.17 -5.94
CA THR A 473 -8.82 -5.93 -6.74
C THR A 473 -8.92 -6.27 -8.23
N THR A 474 -9.94 -5.78 -8.92
CA THR A 474 -10.19 -6.10 -10.35
C THR A 474 -10.72 -4.88 -11.08
N LEU A 475 -10.10 -4.56 -12.20
CA LEU A 475 -10.56 -3.52 -13.11
C LEU A 475 -11.70 -4.06 -13.98
N ILE A 476 -12.81 -3.34 -14.04
CA ILE A 476 -13.96 -3.62 -14.89
C ILE A 476 -14.03 -2.56 -15.98
N ILE A 477 -14.12 -3.00 -17.24
CA ILE A 477 -14.15 -2.13 -18.41
C ILE A 477 -15.36 -2.49 -19.27
N LEU A 478 -16.10 -1.47 -19.71
CA LEU A 478 -17.21 -1.62 -20.64
C LEU A 478 -16.80 -1.11 -22.02
N THR A 479 -16.89 -1.95 -23.05
CA THR A 479 -16.54 -1.57 -24.42
C THR A 479 -17.70 -0.87 -25.15
N ALA A 480 -17.45 -0.26 -26.31
CA ALA A 480 -18.52 0.29 -27.17
C ALA A 480 -19.58 -0.74 -27.58
N ALA A 481 -19.23 -2.03 -27.65
CA ALA A 481 -20.15 -3.13 -27.91
C ALA A 481 -20.96 -3.55 -26.67
N MET A 482 -20.82 -2.84 -25.55
CA MET A 482 -21.42 -3.15 -24.25
C MET A 482 -20.98 -4.51 -23.68
N GLU A 483 -19.81 -4.99 -24.11
CA GLU A 483 -19.17 -6.18 -23.52
C GLU A 483 -18.39 -5.78 -22.27
N CYS A 484 -18.52 -6.59 -21.21
CA CYS A 484 -17.76 -6.42 -19.97
C CYS A 484 -16.42 -7.15 -20.06
N LEU A 485 -15.34 -6.44 -19.76
CA LEU A 485 -13.99 -6.98 -19.62
C LEU A 485 -13.55 -6.83 -18.17
N THR A 486 -12.86 -7.84 -17.65
CA THR A 486 -12.36 -7.87 -16.28
C THR A 486 -10.87 -8.17 -16.30
N VAL A 487 -10.06 -7.29 -15.72
CA VAL A 487 -8.61 -7.45 -15.63
C VAL A 487 -8.22 -7.49 -14.15
N PRO A 488 -7.68 -8.62 -13.63
CA PRO A 488 -7.20 -8.66 -12.26
C PRO A 488 -5.99 -7.73 -12.11
N LEU A 489 -6.08 -6.76 -11.20
CA LEU A 489 -4.98 -5.84 -10.95
C LEU A 489 -4.02 -6.50 -9.96
N VAL A 490 -2.87 -6.95 -10.43
CA VAL A 490 -1.80 -7.44 -9.55
C VAL A 490 -1.15 -6.22 -8.93
N THR A 491 -1.22 -6.09 -7.60
CA THR A 491 -0.54 -5.01 -6.87
C THR A 491 0.96 -5.30 -6.78
N SER A 492 1.68 -5.17 -7.90
CA SER A 492 3.13 -5.46 -7.99
C SER A 492 3.98 -4.58 -7.05
N TYR A 493 3.42 -3.47 -6.57
CA TYR A 493 4.08 -2.44 -5.78
C TYR A 493 3.57 -2.31 -4.34
N ARG A 494 2.95 -3.35 -3.75
CA ARG A 494 2.64 -3.29 -2.31
C ARG A 494 3.92 -3.01 -1.52
N SER A 495 3.91 -1.90 -0.79
CA SER A 495 4.69 -1.72 0.42
C SER A 495 4.41 -2.92 1.34
N SER A 496 5.45 -3.40 2.04
CA SER A 496 5.33 -4.57 2.90
C SER A 496 4.10 -4.43 3.80
N PRO A 497 3.22 -5.44 3.91
CA PRO A 497 2.08 -5.35 4.81
C PRO A 497 2.59 -4.96 6.20
N PRO A 498 1.84 -4.12 6.94
CA PRO A 498 2.22 -3.74 8.28
C PRO A 498 2.46 -5.02 9.08
N PRO A 499 3.58 -5.10 9.84
CA PRO A 499 3.90 -6.31 10.59
C PRO A 499 2.72 -6.64 11.50
N LEU A 500 2.24 -7.88 11.45
CA LEU A 500 1.18 -8.36 12.33
C LEU A 500 1.56 -8.07 13.80
N LEU A 501 0.60 -7.77 14.67
CA LEU A 501 0.83 -7.51 16.10
C LEU A 501 1.64 -8.62 16.83
N SER A 502 1.68 -9.83 16.28
CA SER A 502 2.49 -10.96 16.78
C SER A 502 3.97 -10.90 16.37
N SER A 503 4.35 -10.00 15.46
CA SER A 503 5.70 -9.73 14.97
C SER A 503 6.41 -8.69 15.88
N LEU A 504 6.25 -8.80 17.19
CA LEU A 504 7.10 -8.07 18.12
C LEU A 504 8.53 -8.59 17.96
N ALA A 505 9.36 -7.74 17.33
CA ALA A 505 10.82 -7.75 17.30
C ALA A 505 11.47 -9.09 17.75
N SER A 506 11.35 -10.14 16.94
CA SER A 506 12.52 -11.02 16.81
C SER A 506 13.58 -10.09 16.24
N GLU A 507 14.66 -9.83 16.98
CA GLU A 507 15.86 -9.19 16.43
C GLU A 507 16.06 -9.82 15.05
N LYS A 508 15.89 -9.03 13.99
CA LYS A 508 16.09 -9.49 12.62
C LYS A 508 17.56 -9.86 12.57
N ILE A 509 17.91 -11.12 12.87
CA ILE A 509 19.29 -11.60 12.81
C ILE A 509 19.70 -11.28 11.37
N PRO A 510 20.54 -10.26 11.17
CA PRO A 510 20.84 -9.83 9.81
C PRO A 510 21.51 -11.03 9.16
N SER A 511 20.98 -11.44 8.00
CA SER A 511 21.63 -12.51 7.26
C SER A 511 23.12 -12.16 7.12
N PRO A 512 24.05 -13.08 7.35
CA PRO A 512 25.49 -12.79 7.25
C PRO A 512 25.88 -12.22 5.88
N LEU A 513 25.03 -12.42 4.86
CA LEU A 513 25.12 -11.88 3.51
C LEU A 513 24.71 -10.42 3.35
N ARG A 514 24.04 -9.81 4.34
CA ARG A 514 23.65 -8.38 4.30
C ARG A 514 24.86 -7.44 4.33
N ARG A 515 26.05 -7.96 4.64
CA ARG A 515 27.32 -7.23 4.49
C ARG A 515 27.83 -7.18 3.04
N LEU A 516 27.33 -8.05 2.16
CA LEU A 516 27.81 -8.19 0.78
C LEU A 516 26.88 -7.52 -0.25
N GLN A 517 25.59 -7.42 0.04
CA GLN A 517 24.60 -6.74 -0.79
C GLN A 517 23.83 -5.72 0.04
N ARG A 518 23.88 -4.46 -0.40
CA ARG A 518 23.23 -3.31 0.24
C ARG A 518 21.71 -3.38 0.11
N GLU A 519 21.23 -3.89 -1.03
CA GLU A 519 19.80 -4.08 -1.32
C GLU A 519 19.33 -5.50 -0.98
N PRO A 520 18.08 -5.67 -0.53
CA PRO A 520 17.50 -6.97 -0.27
C PRO A 520 17.18 -7.70 -1.60
N PHE A 521 17.33 -9.03 -1.60
CA PHE A 521 17.31 -9.83 -2.83
C PHE A 521 15.95 -9.80 -3.55
N ASP A 522 14.85 -9.64 -2.82
CA ASP A 522 13.51 -9.46 -3.38
C ASP A 522 13.39 -8.19 -4.22
N GLN A 523 13.95 -7.06 -3.77
CA GLN A 523 14.00 -5.82 -4.55
C GLN A 523 14.85 -5.98 -5.82
N TYR A 524 15.97 -6.69 -5.71
CA TYR A 524 16.83 -6.99 -6.86
C TYR A 524 16.09 -7.80 -7.93
N ILE A 525 15.35 -8.85 -7.54
CA ILE A 525 14.54 -9.64 -8.49
C ILE A 525 13.40 -8.81 -9.08
N ARG A 526 12.73 -7.97 -8.28
CA ARG A 526 11.70 -7.05 -8.80
C ARG A 526 12.26 -6.09 -9.85
N LYS A 527 13.50 -5.61 -9.66
CA LYS A 527 14.18 -4.75 -10.63
C LYS A 527 14.43 -5.47 -11.96
N ILE A 528 14.83 -6.75 -11.92
CA ILE A 528 15.02 -7.58 -13.12
C ILE A 528 13.69 -7.80 -13.85
N LEU A 529 12.61 -8.04 -13.10
CA LEU A 529 11.28 -8.32 -13.66
C LEU A 529 10.52 -7.05 -14.06
N ARG A 530 11.08 -5.85 -13.85
CA ARG A 530 10.46 -4.58 -14.25
C ARG A 530 10.34 -4.53 -15.77
N ARG A 531 9.15 -4.22 -16.24
CA ARG A 531 8.84 -4.11 -17.68
C ARG A 531 8.76 -2.64 -18.06
N GLU A 532 9.19 -2.35 -19.27
CA GLU A 532 9.10 -1.02 -19.89
C GLU A 532 7.97 -0.97 -20.91
N SER A 533 7.64 -2.11 -21.54
CA SER A 533 6.49 -2.22 -22.43
C SER A 533 5.61 -3.43 -22.10
N SER A 534 4.35 -3.35 -22.49
CA SER A 534 3.33 -4.38 -22.26
C SER A 534 2.58 -4.69 -23.54
N ASN A 535 2.02 -5.90 -23.61
CA ASN A 535 1.14 -6.31 -24.71
C ASN A 535 -0.32 -6.16 -24.25
N PRO A 536 -1.04 -5.14 -24.73
CA PRO A 536 -2.43 -4.91 -24.33
C PRO A 536 -3.37 -5.97 -24.90
N LEU A 537 -4.56 -6.07 -24.29
CA LEU A 537 -5.69 -6.78 -24.88
C LEU A 537 -6.19 -5.99 -26.10
N LEU A 538 -6.06 -6.57 -27.28
CA LEU A 538 -6.50 -5.95 -28.53
C LEU A 538 -8.00 -6.12 -28.71
N ARG A 539 -8.72 -5.01 -28.90
CA ARG A 539 -10.15 -4.99 -29.20
C ARG A 539 -10.45 -4.00 -30.30
N SER A 540 -10.47 -4.48 -31.54
CA SER A 540 -10.91 -3.66 -32.66
C SER A 540 -12.44 -3.65 -32.74
N ALA A 541 -13.02 -2.60 -33.34
CA ALA A 541 -14.45 -2.56 -33.58
C ALA A 541 -14.88 -3.78 -34.40
N GLY A 542 -16.08 -4.33 -34.17
CA GLY A 542 -16.57 -5.54 -34.84
C GLY A 542 -16.71 -5.48 -36.38
N ARG A 543 -16.24 -4.40 -37.01
CA ARG A 543 -16.28 -4.12 -38.45
C ARG A 543 -14.89 -3.92 -39.08
N THR A 544 -13.80 -4.08 -38.34
CA THR A 544 -12.44 -3.88 -38.88
C THR A 544 -11.88 -5.20 -39.40
N ASP A 545 -11.99 -5.41 -40.71
CA ASP A 545 -11.26 -6.49 -41.37
C ASP A 545 -9.79 -6.06 -41.51
N LEU A 546 -8.96 -6.50 -40.56
CA LEU A 546 -7.51 -6.27 -40.63
C LEU A 546 -6.92 -7.11 -41.77
N THR A 547 -6.07 -6.49 -42.58
CA THR A 547 -5.35 -7.21 -43.64
C THR A 547 -4.36 -8.22 -43.05
N GLN A 548 -3.97 -9.24 -43.83
CA GLN A 548 -3.00 -10.25 -43.38
C GLN A 548 -1.65 -9.63 -43.01
N GLN A 549 -1.22 -8.57 -43.71
CA GLN A 549 0.00 -7.82 -43.41
C GLN A 549 -0.07 -7.13 -42.05
N GLN A 550 -1.19 -6.45 -41.78
CA GLN A 550 -1.45 -5.79 -40.49
C GLN A 550 -1.50 -6.78 -39.33
N CYS A 551 -2.16 -7.93 -39.50
CA CYS A 551 -2.16 -9.00 -38.51
C CYS A 551 -0.74 -9.53 -38.23
N PHE A 552 0.09 -9.68 -39.27
CA PHE A 552 1.47 -10.10 -39.12
C PHE A 552 2.33 -9.06 -38.39
N GLN A 553 2.15 -7.77 -38.66
CA GLN A 553 2.83 -6.68 -37.94
C GLN A 553 2.51 -6.72 -36.43
N LEU A 554 1.23 -6.80 -36.08
CA LEU A 554 0.79 -6.90 -34.68
C LEU A 554 1.34 -8.15 -33.98
N LEU A 555 1.30 -9.30 -34.65
CA LEU A 555 1.85 -10.55 -34.12
C LEU A 555 3.38 -10.47 -33.93
N SER A 556 4.09 -9.89 -34.88
CA SER A 556 5.54 -9.72 -34.83
C SER A 556 5.95 -8.87 -33.64
N ARG A 557 5.30 -7.69 -33.49
CA ARG A 557 5.47 -6.82 -32.32
C ARG A 557 5.19 -7.57 -31.02
N ALA A 558 4.02 -8.23 -30.91
CA ALA A 558 3.66 -8.94 -29.69
C ALA A 558 4.69 -10.02 -29.34
N THR A 559 5.16 -10.76 -30.35
CA THR A 559 6.20 -11.80 -30.18
C THR A 559 7.52 -11.20 -29.72
N GLN A 560 7.91 -10.04 -30.25
CA GLN A 560 9.12 -9.33 -29.83
C GLN A 560 9.02 -8.91 -28.37
N VAL A 561 7.93 -8.26 -27.97
CA VAL A 561 7.68 -7.86 -26.58
C VAL A 561 7.70 -9.07 -25.65
N PHE A 562 7.07 -10.19 -26.00
CA PHE A 562 7.12 -11.39 -25.16
C PHE A 562 8.54 -11.97 -25.04
N ARG A 563 9.36 -11.92 -26.09
CA ARG A 563 10.73 -12.42 -26.03
C ARG A 563 11.60 -11.53 -25.13
N GLU A 564 11.56 -10.22 -25.35
CA GLU A 564 12.45 -9.25 -24.70
C GLU A 564 12.00 -8.92 -23.27
N GLU A 565 10.73 -8.56 -23.08
CA GLU A 565 10.22 -8.07 -21.78
C GLU A 565 9.74 -9.17 -20.83
N TYR A 566 9.32 -10.33 -21.36
CA TYR A 566 8.77 -11.40 -20.53
C TYR A 566 9.76 -12.54 -20.37
N ILE A 567 10.09 -13.24 -21.47
CA ILE A 567 10.86 -14.49 -21.41
C ILE A 567 12.29 -14.22 -20.96
N GLN A 568 13.02 -13.30 -21.61
CA GLN A 568 14.41 -12.99 -21.26
C GLN A 568 14.54 -12.50 -19.81
N LYS A 569 13.70 -11.57 -19.37
CA LYS A 569 13.71 -11.06 -17.98
C LYS A 569 13.37 -12.15 -16.96
N GLN A 570 12.41 -13.03 -17.26
CA GLN A 570 12.08 -14.18 -16.40
C GLN A 570 13.21 -15.22 -16.35
N ASP A 571 13.87 -15.49 -17.47
CA ASP A 571 15.02 -16.39 -17.52
C ASP A 571 16.20 -15.83 -16.70
N LEU A 572 16.50 -14.54 -16.81
CA LEU A 572 17.51 -13.86 -15.98
C LEU A 572 17.16 -13.93 -14.50
N ALA A 573 15.90 -13.65 -14.13
CA ALA A 573 15.45 -13.76 -12.74
C ALA A 573 15.56 -15.21 -12.22
N ARG A 574 15.21 -16.21 -13.04
CA ARG A 574 15.38 -17.63 -12.70
C ARG A 574 16.85 -17.95 -12.42
N GLU A 575 17.75 -17.56 -13.32
CA GLU A 575 19.19 -17.81 -13.16
C GLU A 575 19.75 -17.18 -11.88
N GLU A 576 19.38 -15.94 -11.56
CA GLU A 576 19.82 -15.28 -10.33
C GLU A 576 19.26 -15.94 -9.07
N ILE A 577 18.00 -16.41 -9.10
CA ILE A 577 17.39 -17.19 -8.01
C ILE A 577 18.11 -18.53 -7.84
N GLU A 578 18.41 -19.25 -8.93
CA GLU A 578 19.13 -20.52 -8.90
C GLU A 578 20.56 -20.36 -8.36
N LYS A 579 21.29 -19.34 -8.83
CA LYS A 579 22.62 -18.99 -8.31
C LYS A 579 22.55 -18.71 -6.81
N ARG A 580 21.59 -17.91 -6.37
CA ARG A 580 21.42 -17.57 -4.94
C ARG A 580 21.07 -18.81 -4.11
N ALA A 581 20.18 -19.66 -4.60
CA ALA A 581 19.80 -20.91 -3.95
C ALA A 581 21.01 -21.87 -3.83
N HIS A 582 21.86 -21.93 -4.85
CA HIS A 582 23.09 -22.73 -4.82
C HIS A 582 24.06 -22.23 -3.75
N VAL A 583 24.37 -20.93 -3.73
CA VAL A 583 25.24 -20.32 -2.71
C VAL A 583 24.70 -20.56 -1.30
N LEU A 584 23.39 -20.40 -1.08
CA LEU A 584 22.77 -20.65 0.22
C LEU A 584 22.85 -22.12 0.63
N LYS A 585 22.75 -23.06 -0.32
CA LYS A 585 22.91 -24.49 -0.07
C LYS A 585 24.33 -24.83 0.34
N ASP A 586 25.33 -24.25 -0.31
CA ASP A 586 26.75 -24.45 0.03
C ASP A 586 27.09 -23.86 1.40
N GLN A 587 26.59 -22.64 1.69
CA GLN A 587 26.75 -22.03 3.01
C GLN A 587 26.11 -22.85 4.12
N LYS A 588 24.90 -23.38 3.88
CA LYS A 588 24.25 -24.28 4.83
C LYS A 588 25.10 -25.53 5.10
N GLN A 589 25.68 -26.12 4.06
CA GLN A 589 26.56 -27.29 4.22
C GLN A 589 27.83 -26.94 5.00
N HIS A 590 28.42 -25.78 4.73
CA HIS A 590 29.60 -25.30 5.46
C HIS A 590 29.29 -25.06 6.94
N GLN A 591 28.23 -24.32 7.24
CA GLN A 591 27.77 -24.08 8.62
C GLN A 591 27.44 -25.38 9.36
N GLN A 592 26.87 -26.37 8.66
CA GLN A 592 26.61 -27.68 9.25
C GLN A 592 27.92 -28.39 9.63
N LYS A 593 28.94 -28.35 8.76
CA LYS A 593 30.27 -28.91 9.06
C LYS A 593 30.94 -28.19 10.23
N ASP A 594 30.86 -26.87 10.28
CA ASP A 594 31.41 -26.08 11.38
C ASP A 594 30.70 -26.40 12.71
N LEU A 595 29.38 -26.56 12.69
CA LEU A 595 28.61 -26.98 13.86
C LEU A 595 29.03 -28.37 14.35
N ASP A 596 29.24 -29.31 13.43
CA ASP A 596 29.67 -30.66 13.78
C ASP A 596 31.13 -30.66 14.30
N HIS A 597 31.99 -29.81 13.76
CA HIS A 597 33.34 -29.58 14.29
C HIS A 597 33.31 -28.96 15.69
N CYS A 598 32.47 -27.96 15.94
CA CYS A 598 32.28 -27.36 17.27
C CYS A 598 31.77 -28.39 18.27
N ARG A 599 30.84 -29.28 17.87
CA ARG A 599 30.36 -30.38 18.72
C ARG A 599 31.49 -31.36 19.04
N MET A 600 32.31 -31.71 18.06
CA MET A 600 33.48 -32.57 18.27
C MET A 600 34.48 -31.93 19.26
N LEU A 601 34.84 -30.66 19.06
CA LEU A 601 35.71 -29.92 19.98
C LEU A 601 35.11 -29.85 21.38
N GLN A 602 33.80 -29.65 21.51
CA GLN A 602 33.12 -29.67 22.81
C GLN A 602 33.28 -31.02 23.49
N THR A 603 33.10 -32.14 22.77
CA THR A 603 33.30 -33.47 23.34
C THR A 603 34.75 -33.72 23.75
N GLN A 604 35.73 -33.28 22.94
CA GLN A 604 37.15 -33.39 23.27
C GLN A 604 37.54 -32.55 24.50
N LEU A 605 37.07 -31.30 24.58
CA LEU A 605 37.29 -30.45 25.74
C LEU A 605 36.68 -31.04 27.00
N THR A 606 35.50 -31.64 26.89
CA THR A 606 34.83 -32.30 28.02
C THR A 606 35.61 -33.52 28.50
N GLU A 607 36.17 -34.31 27.58
CA GLU A 607 36.99 -35.47 27.93
C GLU A 607 38.34 -35.06 28.52
N ASN A 608 39.02 -34.07 27.93
CA ASN A 608 40.27 -33.52 28.47
C ASN A 608 40.07 -32.93 29.87
N ALA A 609 38.94 -32.24 30.10
CA ALA A 609 38.58 -31.73 31.42
C ALA A 609 38.33 -32.88 32.41
N ARG A 610 37.68 -33.97 31.97
CA ARG A 610 37.47 -35.17 32.78
C ARG A 610 38.80 -35.85 33.14
N GLU A 611 39.69 -36.06 32.18
CA GLU A 611 41.03 -36.65 32.42
C GLU A 611 41.87 -35.79 33.36
N SER A 612 41.82 -34.46 33.17
CA SER A 612 42.51 -33.51 34.05
C SER A 612 41.95 -33.53 35.47
N ALA A 613 40.63 -33.65 35.62
CA ALA A 613 39.98 -33.78 36.92
C ALA A 613 40.37 -35.08 37.64
N GLU A 614 40.44 -36.21 36.92
CA GLU A 614 40.88 -37.50 37.46
C GLU A 614 42.34 -37.45 37.93
N ARG A 615 43.24 -36.89 37.12
CA ARG A 615 44.65 -36.70 37.53
C ARG A 615 44.79 -35.77 38.72
N TYR A 616 43.97 -34.73 38.79
CA TYR A 616 43.97 -33.81 39.93
C TYR A 616 43.54 -34.53 41.20
N GLU A 617 42.50 -35.36 41.14
CA GLU A 617 42.04 -36.19 42.26
C GLU A 617 43.15 -37.15 42.73
N ASP A 618 43.81 -37.86 41.81
CA ASP A 618 44.96 -38.73 42.12
C ASP A 618 46.12 -37.97 42.79
N CYS A 619 46.42 -36.76 42.31
CA CYS A 619 47.46 -35.91 42.88
C CYS A 619 47.10 -35.45 44.31
N VAL A 620 45.84 -35.08 44.54
CA VAL A 620 45.34 -34.70 45.87
C VAL A 620 45.41 -35.89 46.84
N GLU A 621 45.04 -37.09 46.40
CA GLU A 621 45.17 -38.31 47.21
C GLU A 621 46.63 -38.58 47.58
N LYS A 622 47.55 -38.57 46.60
CA LYS A 622 49.00 -38.75 46.87
C LYS A 622 49.57 -37.67 47.77
N GLN A 623 49.17 -36.41 47.58
CA GLN A 623 49.59 -35.32 48.45
C GLN A 623 49.12 -35.56 49.88
N SER A 624 47.88 -36.03 50.08
CA SER A 624 47.36 -36.37 51.41
C SER A 624 48.13 -37.53 52.06
N GLU A 625 48.53 -38.53 51.28
CA GLU A 625 49.34 -39.66 51.75
C GLU A 625 50.74 -39.20 52.17
N ILE A 626 51.40 -38.39 51.33
CA ILE A 626 52.73 -37.82 51.64
C ILE A 626 52.64 -36.93 52.88
N LEU A 627 51.62 -36.08 53.00
CA LEU A 627 51.40 -35.27 54.18
C LEU A 627 51.23 -36.12 55.44
N SER A 628 50.47 -37.23 55.37
CA SER A 628 50.35 -38.17 56.48
C SER A 628 51.68 -38.84 56.84
N ARG A 629 52.49 -39.19 55.83
CA ARG A 629 53.83 -39.76 56.03
C ARG A 629 54.78 -38.76 56.68
N ILE A 630 54.80 -37.51 56.20
CA ILE A 630 55.59 -36.42 56.79
C ILE A 630 55.14 -36.16 58.22
N GLN A 631 53.83 -36.06 58.47
CA GLN A 631 53.28 -35.91 59.83
C GLN A 631 53.73 -37.06 60.74
N ASN A 632 53.74 -38.31 60.27
CA ASN A 632 54.22 -39.44 61.06
C ASN A 632 55.73 -39.42 61.32
N ILE A 633 56.54 -38.95 60.36
CA ILE A 633 57.99 -38.81 60.53
C ILE A 633 58.29 -37.67 61.51
N LEU A 634 57.66 -36.51 61.33
CA LEU A 634 57.76 -35.37 62.24
C LEU A 634 57.37 -35.79 63.66
N ARG A 635 56.24 -36.49 63.81
CA ARG A 635 55.82 -37.04 65.12
C ARG A 635 56.89 -37.94 65.73
N LYS A 636 57.48 -38.87 64.95
CA LYS A 636 58.56 -39.76 65.44
C LYS A 636 59.87 -39.03 65.75
N LEU A 637 60.14 -37.91 65.08
CA LEU A 637 61.32 -37.07 65.31
C LEU A 637 61.14 -36.23 66.58
N GLU A 638 59.96 -35.65 66.78
CA GLU A 638 59.56 -34.94 67.99
C GLU A 638 59.49 -35.88 69.20
N GLU A 639 59.03 -37.13 69.03
CA GLU A 639 59.04 -38.19 70.07
C GLU A 639 60.47 -38.49 70.63
N ARG A 640 61.54 -38.12 69.91
CA ARG A 640 62.93 -38.29 70.35
C ARG A 640 63.51 -37.07 71.08
N SER A 641 62.79 -35.95 71.15
CA SER A 641 63.22 -34.81 71.96
C SER A 641 62.83 -35.06 73.43
N PRO A 642 63.79 -35.17 74.37
CA PRO A 642 63.49 -35.45 75.77
C PRO A 642 62.96 -34.25 76.55
N VAL A 643 62.79 -33.09 75.90
CA VAL A 643 62.32 -31.85 76.53
C VAL A 643 61.09 -31.32 75.80
N LEU A 644 59.98 -31.23 76.53
CA LEU A 644 58.73 -30.63 76.06
C LEU A 644 58.92 -29.13 75.84
N SER A 645 58.77 -28.67 74.61
CA SER A 645 58.75 -27.25 74.25
C SER A 645 57.56 -26.54 74.90
N ASP A 646 57.67 -25.25 75.19
CA ASP A 646 56.54 -24.47 75.74
C ASP A 646 55.37 -24.40 74.75
N ALA A 647 55.64 -24.50 73.44
CA ALA A 647 54.62 -24.68 72.40
C ALA A 647 53.90 -26.04 72.54
N GLU A 648 54.62 -27.12 72.87
CA GLU A 648 54.03 -28.46 73.09
C GLU A 648 53.21 -28.53 74.37
N LYS A 649 53.62 -27.84 75.45
CA LYS A 649 52.81 -27.73 76.67
C LYS A 649 51.50 -26.97 76.42
N ASN A 650 51.54 -25.91 75.61
CA ASN A 650 50.33 -25.22 75.17
C ASN A 650 49.48 -26.08 74.24
N MET A 651 50.08 -26.74 73.25
CA MET A 651 49.39 -27.70 72.38
C MET A 651 48.77 -28.86 73.17
N GLN A 652 49.41 -29.33 74.25
CA GLN A 652 48.85 -30.35 75.14
C GLN A 652 47.64 -29.84 75.92
N LYS A 653 47.66 -28.58 76.38
CA LYS A 653 46.49 -27.93 77.00
C LYS A 653 45.36 -27.78 75.98
N GLU A 654 45.67 -27.36 74.76
CA GLU A 654 44.72 -27.26 73.66
C GLU A 654 44.17 -28.61 73.23
N LEU A 655 45.00 -29.66 73.17
CA LEU A 655 44.59 -31.04 72.87
C LEU A 655 43.71 -31.62 73.96
N LYS A 656 43.98 -31.34 75.24
CA LYS A 656 43.09 -31.71 76.35
C LYS A 656 41.74 -31.00 76.22
N ALA A 657 41.75 -29.68 76.01
CA ALA A 657 40.54 -28.90 75.78
C ALA A 657 39.77 -29.36 74.53
N MET A 658 40.47 -29.71 73.44
CA MET A 658 39.87 -30.30 72.25
C MET A 658 39.35 -31.71 72.51
N SER A 659 39.99 -32.53 73.33
CA SER A 659 39.50 -33.87 73.68
C SER A 659 38.19 -33.82 74.47
N GLU A 660 38.06 -32.83 75.35
CA GLU A 660 36.82 -32.51 76.08
C GLU A 660 35.74 -31.99 75.13
N LYS A 661 36.10 -31.09 74.21
CA LYS A 661 35.19 -30.64 73.15
C LYS A 661 34.77 -31.78 72.21
N ILE A 662 35.66 -32.70 71.87
CA ILE A 662 35.38 -33.86 71.00
C ILE A 662 34.44 -34.82 71.70
N THR A 663 34.62 -35.08 73.00
CA THR A 663 33.68 -35.92 73.76
C THR A 663 32.32 -35.26 73.90
N TYR A 664 32.26 -33.94 74.08
CA TYR A 664 31.02 -33.18 74.02
C TYR A 664 30.36 -33.24 72.63
N PHE A 665 31.11 -32.97 71.56
CA PHE A 665 30.61 -33.01 70.19
C PHE A 665 30.18 -34.41 69.79
N LYS A 666 30.87 -35.47 70.23
CA LYS A 666 30.46 -36.85 69.97
C LYS A 666 29.10 -37.16 70.58
N LYS A 667 28.85 -36.72 71.83
CA LYS A 667 27.51 -36.80 72.44
C LYS A 667 26.48 -35.98 71.67
N SER A 668 26.83 -34.79 71.21
CA SER A 668 25.96 -33.93 70.37
C SER A 668 25.66 -34.56 69.00
N LEU A 669 26.65 -35.20 68.38
CA LEU A 669 26.55 -35.86 67.08
C LEU A 669 25.70 -37.13 67.18
N ASP A 670 25.80 -37.87 68.28
CA ASP A 670 24.91 -38.99 68.57
C ASP A 670 23.46 -38.52 68.78
N LEU A 671 23.25 -37.40 69.49
CA LEU A 671 21.93 -36.76 69.61
C LEU A 671 21.37 -36.32 68.25
N VAL A 672 22.22 -35.73 67.39
CA VAL A 672 21.83 -35.31 66.03
C VAL A 672 21.53 -36.52 65.15
N LYS A 673 22.31 -37.60 65.22
CA LYS A 673 22.04 -38.86 64.50
C LYS A 673 20.70 -39.46 64.91
N VAL A 674 20.40 -39.46 66.21
CA VAL A 674 19.10 -39.92 66.71
C VAL A 674 17.97 -39.03 66.19
N LYS A 675 18.12 -37.70 66.24
CA LYS A 675 17.15 -36.75 65.63
C LYS A 675 16.99 -36.95 64.12
N MET A 676 18.07 -37.17 63.39
CA MET A 676 18.06 -37.40 61.94
C MET A 676 17.37 -38.72 61.59
N ASN A 677 17.61 -39.78 62.36
CA ASN A 677 16.92 -41.06 62.19
C ASN A 677 15.43 -40.93 62.52
N TYR A 678 15.08 -40.19 63.57
CA TYR A 678 13.70 -39.87 63.90
C TYR A 678 13.01 -39.08 62.77
N GLN A 679 13.65 -38.04 62.22
CA GLN A 679 13.14 -37.28 61.07
C GLN A 679 13.03 -38.12 59.79
N LYS A 680 13.99 -39.01 59.52
CA LYS A 680 13.91 -39.95 58.40
C LYS A 680 12.72 -40.90 58.53
N GLN A 681 12.46 -41.43 59.73
CA GLN A 681 11.29 -42.27 60.00
C GLN A 681 9.96 -41.48 59.95
N GLN A 682 9.95 -40.20 60.34
CA GLN A 682 8.79 -39.32 60.17
C GLN A 682 8.52 -39.01 58.69
N LYS A 683 9.56 -38.66 57.92
CA LYS A 683 9.44 -38.38 56.48
C LYS A 683 9.01 -39.62 55.70
N SER A 684 9.51 -40.81 56.03
CA SER A 684 9.07 -42.06 55.39
C SER A 684 7.61 -42.41 55.69
N ARG A 685 7.08 -42.01 56.86
CA ARG A 685 5.65 -42.11 57.19
C ARG A 685 4.78 -41.06 56.48
N GLN A 686 5.33 -39.89 56.13
CA GLN A 686 4.61 -38.79 55.45
C GLN A 686 4.61 -38.86 53.91
N THR A 687 5.48 -39.65 53.26
CA THR A 687 5.61 -39.68 51.79
C THR A 687 4.52 -40.49 51.05
N ARG A 688 3.24 -40.27 51.36
CA ARG A 688 2.10 -40.71 50.50
C ARG A 688 1.29 -39.56 49.90
N THR A 689 1.89 -38.39 49.71
CA THR A 689 1.27 -37.29 48.95
C THR A 689 2.10 -36.93 47.72
N SER A 690 1.54 -37.27 46.55
CA SER A 690 1.74 -36.70 45.21
C SER A 690 3.03 -35.90 44.95
N ARG A 691 3.91 -36.43 44.09
CA ARG A 691 4.97 -35.61 43.46
C ARG A 691 4.30 -34.57 42.53
N PRO A 692 4.51 -33.26 42.72
CA PRO A 692 4.03 -32.27 41.76
C PRO A 692 4.80 -32.45 40.44
N MET A 693 4.06 -32.65 39.35
CA MET A 693 4.61 -32.85 38.02
C MET A 693 4.79 -31.47 37.37
N ILE A 694 6.01 -30.93 37.43
CA ILE A 694 6.37 -29.65 36.79
C ILE A 694 6.42 -29.86 35.27
N SER A 695 5.79 -28.98 34.51
CA SER A 695 5.73 -29.04 33.04
C SER A 695 7.11 -28.82 32.39
N GLY A 696 7.36 -29.46 31.24
CA GLY A 696 8.62 -29.32 30.49
C GLY A 696 8.96 -27.87 30.10
N SER A 697 7.95 -27.03 29.84
CA SER A 697 8.13 -25.59 29.60
C SER A 697 8.60 -24.86 30.86
N GLN A 698 7.95 -25.13 32.01
CA GLN A 698 8.34 -24.56 33.30
C GLN A 698 9.76 -24.95 33.69
N THR A 699 10.19 -26.18 33.42
CA THR A 699 11.58 -26.60 33.69
C THR A 699 12.62 -25.90 32.82
N LYS A 700 12.30 -25.59 31.55
CA LYS A 700 13.23 -24.84 30.68
C LYS A 700 13.38 -23.40 31.16
N GLN A 701 12.27 -22.76 31.54
CA GLN A 701 12.28 -21.40 32.06
C GLN A 701 12.98 -21.32 33.42
N LEU A 702 12.75 -22.29 34.30
CA LEU A 702 13.47 -22.38 35.57
C LEU A 702 14.98 -22.57 35.37
N LYS A 703 15.39 -23.37 34.37
CA LYS A 703 16.80 -23.57 34.03
C LYS A 703 17.45 -22.32 33.45
N SER A 704 16.75 -21.51 32.65
CA SER A 704 17.32 -20.25 32.15
C SER A 704 17.50 -19.25 33.30
N VAL A 705 16.50 -19.09 34.17
CA VAL A 705 16.59 -18.19 35.33
C VAL A 705 17.71 -18.63 36.28
N LEU A 706 17.85 -19.93 36.53
CA LEU A 706 18.94 -20.45 37.36
C LEU A 706 20.32 -20.25 36.71
N LYS A 707 20.41 -20.32 35.39
CA LYS A 707 21.64 -20.01 34.66
C LYS A 707 21.99 -18.54 34.79
N ASP A 708 21.03 -17.64 34.55
CA ASP A 708 21.24 -16.19 34.66
C ASP A 708 21.64 -15.79 36.09
N GLN A 709 21.00 -16.37 37.11
CA GLN A 709 21.38 -16.18 38.51
C GLN A 709 22.77 -16.76 38.81
N GLY A 710 23.12 -17.92 38.24
CA GLY A 710 24.44 -18.51 38.36
C GLY A 710 25.54 -17.63 37.75
N ASP A 711 25.27 -17.06 36.58
CA ASP A 711 26.19 -16.15 35.89
C ASP A 711 26.36 -14.84 36.70
N GLN A 712 25.27 -14.28 37.26
CA GLN A 712 25.34 -13.13 38.17
C GLN A 712 26.14 -13.42 39.45
N ILE A 713 25.94 -14.58 40.07
CA ILE A 713 26.71 -14.98 41.26
C ILE A 713 28.19 -15.13 40.91
N THR A 714 28.51 -15.73 39.75
CA THR A 714 29.90 -15.89 39.30
C THR A 714 30.56 -14.55 39.08
N GLN A 715 29.84 -13.58 38.51
CA GLN A 715 30.30 -12.22 38.33
C GLN A 715 30.52 -11.51 39.68
N LEU A 716 29.58 -11.61 40.62
CA LEU A 716 29.72 -11.06 41.96
C LEU A 716 30.89 -11.69 42.73
N VAL A 717 31.09 -13.01 42.62
CA VAL A 717 32.23 -13.72 43.24
C VAL A 717 33.56 -13.23 42.65
N LYS A 718 33.60 -12.98 41.34
CA LYS A 718 34.77 -12.41 40.67
C LYS A 718 35.05 -10.99 41.16
N GLU A 719 34.02 -10.13 41.24
CA GLU A 719 34.14 -8.77 41.78
C GLU A 719 34.60 -8.76 43.24
N VAL A 720 34.03 -9.64 44.09
CA VAL A 720 34.47 -9.80 45.49
C VAL A 720 35.89 -10.33 45.58
N GLY A 721 36.29 -11.25 44.70
CA GLY A 721 37.66 -11.74 44.59
C GLY A 721 38.65 -10.64 44.21
N GLU A 722 38.31 -9.84 43.20
CA GLU A 722 39.09 -8.68 42.76
C GLU A 722 39.19 -7.61 43.87
N LEU A 723 38.09 -7.36 44.59
CA LEU A 723 38.08 -6.46 45.76
C LEU A 723 38.94 -7.00 46.89
N LYS A 724 38.89 -8.30 47.19
CA LYS A 724 39.73 -8.93 48.22
C LYS A 724 41.22 -8.82 47.86
N THR A 725 41.58 -9.06 46.60
CA THR A 725 42.96 -8.87 46.14
C THR A 725 43.41 -7.40 46.16
N LYS A 726 42.48 -6.45 46.04
CA LYS A 726 42.76 -5.01 46.18
C LYS A 726 42.84 -4.57 47.66
N LEU A 727 42.22 -5.32 48.58
CA LEU A 727 42.21 -5.07 50.02
C LEU A 727 43.36 -5.78 50.78
N ASP A 728 43.94 -6.85 50.22
CA ASP A 728 45.11 -7.57 50.76
C ASP A 728 46.45 -6.93 50.35
N ILE A 729 46.47 -5.60 50.12
CA ILE A 729 47.68 -4.75 50.19
C ILE A 729 47.63 -4.05 51.56
#